data_AF-A0A913Z8B3-F1
#
_entry.id   AF-A0A913Z8B3-F1
#
_cell.length_a   1.000
_cell.length_b   1.000
_cell.length_c   1.000
_cell.angle_alpha   90.00
_cell.angle_beta   90.00
_cell.angle_gamma   90.00
#
_symmetry.space_group_name_H-M   'P 1'
#
loop_
_entity.id
_entity.type
_entity.pdbx_description
1 polymer ?
#
loop_
_entity_poly.entity_id
_entity_poly.type
_entity_poly.pdbx_seq_one_letter_code
_entity_poly.pdbx_strand_id
1 'polypeptide(L)'
;MKEKLLVLWICVTAGLLCVTASPMASGPEGVGVVSQRGSRVRRQSEGDVRNCDLDPPYYPSTVTNTTVQVANLRREMVANGIAAYVVPSEDAHGSEYVASRDKRRAFLSGLMGSAGLAIVTATEAKLWTDGRYFLQVKKEMDCQWDLMRVGATFDDPSPEDWLADNLNNMDMIGFDPALMSVSDYEDYEAALKTKMPDKTITMKSIQVNLIDNIWDDQPPYNPKTVITVLDAAKYTGETWQQKVIDGAPGQNSTRWEMGQVKGETIDAFVITKLDEIAWLFNLRGDDVPYNPMFVSYAIVTKTDTMLYLYDSASSVRVPAAVKTHLNVNAAGSTCLNSNPCVIVKDYPVFFDDLRGFNESLANKIWISDQASYAVYESISDAKRYVAASPLLLMKAVKSDMEAQGMEEAHTMDSVALCNIGAWMQEKIDGLKDPMTGDKTVISEQIVMDKCIEERAKFADNRGLSFGTIAGMGPHGAIIHYTSTPETDVPITKDGTFLLDSGGQYLQGTCDITRTFHFGTPTAFMKEAYTRVLLGSFDLAMSVFRTGIYGRDIDSIARNQLWSGGLDYNHGTGHGIGHFLNVHEDPINIGDYNGERSLRTNVFLSDEPGYYEDGSFGIRIENVVRTVPADVAHQFEGYQYMTFKMISLVPYEPSLIDFGMFNNKQLEYYNTYNKMVRDKIGDHSMLSEAGKAWMMSKTAPVEYTFELSTSSGQRTAPSLVAILVTMILSTLYSLW
;
A
#
# COMPACT_ATOMS: atom_id res chain seq x y z
N MET A 1 -48.92 -39.92 -49.24
CA MET A 1 -49.19 -38.62 -49.90
C MET A 1 -49.43 -37.60 -48.81
N LYS A 2 -48.62 -36.57 -48.60
CA LYS A 2 -47.35 -36.17 -49.21
C LYS A 2 -46.50 -35.63 -48.07
N GLU A 3 -45.20 -35.77 -48.23
CA GLU A 3 -44.18 -34.95 -47.58
C GLU A 3 -44.63 -33.47 -47.51
N LYS A 4 -44.19 -32.78 -46.47
CA LYS A 4 -44.56 -31.42 -46.02
C LYS A 4 -45.71 -31.41 -44.99
N LEU A 5 -45.35 -31.62 -43.73
CA LEU A 5 -45.60 -30.69 -42.60
C LEU A 5 -45.23 -31.41 -41.29
N LEU A 6 -43.96 -31.39 -40.91
CA LEU A 6 -43.56 -31.48 -39.50
C LEU A 6 -42.09 -31.04 -39.27
N VAL A 7 -41.64 -29.94 -39.88
CA VAL A 7 -40.48 -29.18 -39.37
C VAL A 7 -40.66 -27.73 -39.84
N LEU A 8 -41.62 -27.03 -39.25
CA LEU A 8 -41.71 -25.58 -39.36
C LEU A 8 -41.70 -25.04 -37.93
N TRP A 9 -40.54 -25.15 -37.26
CA TRP A 9 -40.23 -24.34 -36.07
C TRP A 9 -38.75 -24.32 -35.68
N ILE A 10 -37.83 -24.63 -36.61
CA ILE A 10 -36.38 -24.54 -36.36
C ILE A 10 -35.69 -24.07 -37.65
N CYS A 11 -34.76 -23.13 -37.52
CA CYS A 11 -33.79 -22.63 -38.52
C CYS A 11 -34.21 -21.46 -39.45
N VAL A 12 -34.56 -20.30 -38.87
CA VAL A 12 -34.13 -18.99 -39.43
C VAL A 12 -33.05 -18.43 -38.51
N THR A 13 -31.92 -19.13 -38.45
CA THR A 13 -30.65 -18.67 -37.85
C THR A 13 -29.56 -19.68 -38.20
N ALA A 14 -29.08 -19.66 -39.45
CA ALA A 14 -27.72 -20.07 -39.85
C ALA A 14 -27.63 -20.25 -41.37
N GLY A 15 -26.65 -19.61 -42.00
CA GLY A 15 -26.32 -19.76 -43.41
C GLY A 15 -25.66 -18.49 -43.97
N LEU A 16 -24.48 -18.13 -43.45
CA LEU A 16 -23.17 -18.37 -44.08
C LEU A 16 -22.88 -17.45 -45.27
N LEU A 17 -21.72 -16.77 -45.27
CA LEU A 17 -20.67 -17.05 -46.26
C LEU A 17 -19.36 -16.28 -46.00
N CYS A 18 -18.27 -17.05 -45.96
CA CYS A 18 -16.88 -16.66 -46.16
C CYS A 18 -16.65 -16.10 -47.57
N VAL A 19 -15.68 -15.20 -47.75
CA VAL A 19 -15.02 -14.98 -49.05
C VAL A 19 -13.52 -14.71 -48.87
N THR A 20 -12.71 -15.49 -49.59
CA THR A 20 -11.25 -15.43 -49.77
C THR A 20 -10.82 -14.46 -50.90
N ALA A 21 -9.52 -14.17 -50.98
CA ALA A 21 -8.89 -13.04 -51.69
C ALA A 21 -8.66 -13.11 -53.23
N SER A 22 -8.52 -11.89 -53.82
CA SER A 22 -7.70 -11.42 -54.99
C SER A 22 -8.11 -11.76 -56.46
N PRO A 23 -7.67 -11.03 -57.54
CA PRO A 23 -6.74 -9.87 -57.67
C PRO A 23 -7.11 -8.69 -58.66
N MET A 24 -6.34 -7.58 -58.56
CA MET A 24 -5.91 -6.53 -59.56
C MET A 24 -6.90 -5.75 -60.48
N ALA A 25 -6.89 -4.39 -60.43
CA ALA A 25 -6.21 -3.47 -61.38
C ALA A 25 -6.77 -2.00 -61.43
N SER A 26 -5.83 -1.03 -61.54
CA SER A 26 -5.88 0.38 -62.06
C SER A 26 -6.68 1.49 -61.35
N GLY A 27 -5.96 2.55 -60.91
CA GLY A 27 -6.46 3.84 -60.37
C GLY A 27 -6.87 4.86 -61.46
N PRO A 28 -6.76 6.21 -61.29
CA PRO A 28 -6.19 7.00 -60.17
C PRO A 28 -7.09 8.18 -59.67
N GLU A 29 -6.51 8.96 -58.74
CA GLU A 29 -6.81 10.37 -58.36
C GLU A 29 -7.71 10.66 -57.14
N GLY A 30 -7.13 11.41 -56.18
CA GLY A 30 -7.90 12.39 -55.40
C GLY A 30 -7.65 12.45 -53.88
N VAL A 31 -6.60 13.19 -53.49
CA VAL A 31 -6.47 13.91 -52.20
C VAL A 31 -6.22 13.06 -50.94
N GLY A 32 -4.94 12.85 -50.62
CA GLY A 32 -4.51 12.32 -49.32
C GLY A 32 -4.57 13.38 -48.22
N VAL A 33 -5.33 13.10 -47.17
CA VAL A 33 -5.14 13.70 -45.85
C VAL A 33 -4.27 12.73 -45.05
N VAL A 34 -2.99 13.06 -44.94
CA VAL A 34 -2.04 12.31 -44.10
C VAL A 34 -2.37 12.60 -42.64
N SER A 35 -2.95 11.60 -41.97
CA SER A 35 -2.96 11.52 -40.51
C SER A 35 -1.51 11.36 -40.03
N GLN A 36 -0.88 12.47 -39.64
CA GLN A 36 0.36 12.42 -38.88
C GLN A 36 0.01 11.90 -37.48
N ARG A 37 0.33 10.62 -37.23
CA ARG A 37 0.57 10.14 -35.86
C ARG A 37 1.72 10.99 -35.30
N GLY A 38 1.39 11.93 -34.42
CA GLY A 38 2.37 12.72 -33.70
C GLY A 38 3.27 11.76 -32.91
N SER A 39 4.54 11.69 -33.26
CA SER A 39 5.56 11.14 -32.38
C SER A 39 5.60 12.02 -31.13
N ARG A 40 5.10 11.50 -29.99
CA ARG A 40 5.35 12.11 -28.68
C ARG A 40 6.86 12.05 -28.44
N VAL A 41 7.55 13.16 -28.67
CA VAL A 41 8.96 13.31 -28.29
C VAL A 41 8.98 13.45 -26.77
N ARG A 42 9.25 12.33 -26.07
CA ARG A 42 9.65 12.30 -24.67
C ARG A 42 10.91 13.15 -24.52
N ARG A 43 10.79 14.38 -24.01
CA ARG A 43 11.93 15.06 -23.38
C ARG A 43 11.88 14.75 -21.89
N GLN A 44 12.47 13.62 -21.49
CA GLN A 44 13.09 13.59 -20.17
C GLN A 44 14.23 14.62 -20.22
N SER A 45 14.35 15.49 -19.22
CA SER A 45 15.53 16.32 -19.06
C SER A 45 16.75 15.41 -18.95
N GLU A 46 17.60 15.38 -19.98
CA GLU A 46 18.83 14.56 -20.03
C GLU A 46 19.82 14.86 -18.87
N GLY A 47 19.56 15.88 -18.05
CA GLY A 47 20.40 16.28 -16.92
C GLY A 47 20.12 15.60 -15.58
N ASP A 48 18.94 14.98 -15.38
CA ASP A 48 18.48 14.58 -14.03
C ASP A 48 18.57 13.07 -13.75
N VAL A 49 19.12 12.28 -14.68
CA VAL A 49 19.31 10.83 -14.54
C VAL A 49 20.75 10.43 -14.87
N ARG A 50 21.21 9.32 -14.30
CA ARG A 50 22.53 8.75 -14.61
C ARG A 50 22.66 8.37 -16.08
N ASN A 51 23.87 8.46 -16.64
CA ASN A 51 24.19 7.90 -17.95
C ASN A 51 25.43 6.99 -17.85
N CYS A 52 25.19 5.68 -17.93
CA CYS A 52 26.20 4.63 -17.81
C CYS A 52 26.92 4.30 -19.12
N ASP A 53 26.46 4.85 -20.25
CA ASP A 53 27.07 4.62 -21.57
C ASP A 53 28.26 5.56 -21.83
N LEU A 54 28.50 6.53 -20.96
CA LEU A 54 29.61 7.47 -21.03
C LEU A 54 30.86 6.93 -20.29
N ASP A 55 32.04 7.35 -20.75
CA ASP A 55 33.32 7.05 -20.09
C ASP A 55 34.09 8.37 -19.83
N PRO A 56 34.13 8.87 -18.57
CA PRO A 56 33.49 8.30 -17.37
C PRO A 56 31.95 8.47 -17.39
N PRO A 57 31.20 7.64 -16.64
CA PRO A 57 29.75 7.79 -16.51
C PRO A 57 29.35 9.17 -15.98
N TYR A 58 28.18 9.65 -16.42
CA TYR A 58 27.59 10.87 -15.87
C TYR A 58 26.68 10.54 -14.69
N TYR A 59 26.89 11.26 -13.59
CA TYR A 59 26.08 11.18 -12.38
C TYR A 59 25.50 12.56 -12.04
N PRO A 60 24.17 12.74 -11.98
CA PRO A 60 23.57 13.94 -11.43
C PRO A 60 23.86 14.05 -9.92
N SER A 61 23.63 15.21 -9.32
CA SER A 61 23.89 15.46 -7.89
C SER A 61 23.06 14.58 -6.94
N THR A 62 21.98 13.99 -7.45
CA THR A 62 21.11 13.07 -6.72
C THR A 62 21.67 11.65 -6.65
N VAL A 63 22.67 11.30 -7.46
CA VAL A 63 23.27 9.95 -7.46
C VAL A 63 24.32 9.82 -6.36
N THR A 64 24.21 8.73 -5.58
CA THR A 64 25.25 8.33 -4.63
C THR A 64 26.26 7.41 -5.32
N ASN A 65 27.55 7.78 -5.31
CA ASN A 65 28.62 6.90 -5.81
C ASN A 65 28.95 5.82 -4.77
N THR A 66 28.71 4.56 -5.13
CA THR A 66 28.81 3.39 -4.24
C THR A 66 30.02 2.49 -4.55
N THR A 67 30.93 2.94 -5.43
CA THR A 67 32.09 2.17 -5.89
C THR A 67 32.93 1.62 -4.73
N VAL A 68 33.14 2.43 -3.68
CA VAL A 68 33.93 2.04 -2.50
C VAL A 68 33.16 1.02 -1.64
N GLN A 69 31.85 1.24 -1.42
CA GLN A 69 30.98 0.38 -0.63
C GLN A 69 30.93 -1.03 -1.23
N VAL A 70 30.67 -1.14 -2.54
CA VAL A 70 30.63 -2.44 -3.25
C VAL A 70 32.00 -3.13 -3.20
N ALA A 71 33.10 -2.41 -3.39
CA ALA A 71 34.44 -2.97 -3.31
C ALA A 71 34.78 -3.47 -1.90
N ASN A 72 34.35 -2.77 -0.86
CA ASN A 72 34.56 -3.15 0.54
C ASN A 72 33.74 -4.40 0.90
N LEU A 73 32.47 -4.44 0.49
CA LEU A 73 31.61 -5.61 0.70
C LEU A 73 32.20 -6.86 0.02
N ARG A 74 32.71 -6.76 -1.21
CA ARG A 74 33.36 -7.88 -1.90
C ARG A 74 34.57 -8.43 -1.13
N ARG A 75 35.30 -7.58 -0.41
CA ARG A 75 36.40 -8.03 0.47
C ARG A 75 35.88 -8.81 1.67
N GLU A 76 34.80 -8.34 2.29
CA GLU A 76 34.11 -9.07 3.38
C GLU A 76 33.57 -10.42 2.89
N MET A 77 33.01 -10.47 1.68
CA MET A 77 32.52 -11.71 1.07
C MET A 77 33.63 -12.75 0.89
N VAL A 78 34.80 -12.34 0.38
CA VAL A 78 35.97 -13.22 0.23
C VAL A 78 36.43 -13.73 1.60
N ALA A 79 36.47 -12.87 2.62
CA ALA A 79 36.85 -13.25 3.98
C ALA A 79 35.89 -14.27 4.60
N ASN A 80 34.61 -14.24 4.22
CA ASN A 80 33.57 -15.16 4.69
C ASN A 80 33.34 -16.38 3.78
N GLY A 81 34.06 -16.49 2.66
CA GLY A 81 33.94 -17.62 1.73
C GLY A 81 32.57 -17.73 1.08
N ILE A 82 31.96 -16.61 0.72
CA ILE A 82 30.65 -16.55 0.04
C ILE A 82 30.80 -15.96 -1.37
N ALA A 83 29.99 -16.43 -2.31
CA ALA A 83 29.99 -15.99 -3.70
C ALA A 83 28.99 -14.86 -3.98
N ALA A 84 27.90 -14.81 -3.20
CA ALA A 84 26.91 -13.75 -3.22
C ALA A 84 26.54 -13.31 -1.79
N TYR A 85 26.13 -12.07 -1.63
CA TYR A 85 25.56 -11.56 -0.38
C TYR A 85 24.22 -10.86 -0.64
N VAL A 86 23.19 -11.27 0.11
CA VAL A 86 21.83 -10.74 0.01
C VAL A 86 21.61 -9.68 1.08
N VAL A 87 21.16 -8.49 0.66
CA VAL A 87 20.93 -7.33 1.52
C VAL A 87 19.50 -6.81 1.32
N PRO A 88 18.55 -7.26 2.17
CA PRO A 88 17.18 -6.76 2.17
C PRO A 88 17.08 -5.33 2.71
N SER A 89 15.89 -4.73 2.64
CA SER A 89 15.62 -3.37 3.15
C SER A 89 15.21 -3.35 4.62
N GLU A 90 14.69 -4.49 5.07
CA GLU A 90 14.04 -4.73 6.33
C GLU A 90 15.02 -4.74 7.51
N ASP A 91 14.50 -4.51 8.71
CA ASP A 91 15.21 -4.68 9.98
C ASP A 91 14.95 -6.06 10.60
N ALA A 92 15.45 -6.27 11.82
CA ALA A 92 15.28 -7.53 12.56
C ALA A 92 13.82 -7.93 12.86
N HIS A 93 12.89 -7.00 12.65
CA HIS A 93 11.47 -7.14 12.92
C HIS A 93 10.62 -7.16 11.64
N GLY A 94 11.25 -7.10 10.46
CA GLY A 94 10.55 -7.03 9.19
C GLY A 94 9.79 -5.71 9.02
N SER A 95 10.30 -4.60 9.54
CA SER A 95 9.70 -3.27 9.38
C SER A 95 9.84 -2.77 7.93
N GLU A 96 8.78 -2.19 7.37
CA GLU A 96 8.81 -1.56 6.04
C GLU A 96 9.64 -0.26 6.06
N TYR A 97 9.36 0.61 7.03
CA TYR A 97 10.19 1.76 7.32
C TYR A 97 11.20 1.36 8.38
N VAL A 98 12.49 1.56 8.09
CA VAL A 98 13.57 1.20 9.01
C VAL A 98 14.24 2.45 9.58
N ALA A 99 14.75 2.33 10.81
CA ALA A 99 15.56 3.36 11.43
C ALA A 99 16.82 3.63 10.60
N SER A 100 17.41 4.84 10.71
CA SER A 100 18.56 5.24 9.89
C SER A 100 19.77 4.28 9.98
N ARG A 101 19.96 3.60 11.11
CA ARG A 101 21.01 2.59 11.29
C ARG A 101 20.79 1.34 10.43
N ASP A 102 19.53 0.98 10.22
CA ASP A 102 19.12 -0.25 9.53
C ASP A 102 18.96 -0.04 8.01
N LYS A 103 19.17 1.18 7.51
CA LYS A 103 19.18 1.54 6.06
C LYS A 103 20.40 0.99 5.30
N ARG A 104 20.76 -0.27 5.53
CA ARG A 104 21.95 -0.95 4.97
C ARG A 104 21.90 -1.03 3.44
N ARG A 105 20.75 -1.38 2.86
CA ARG A 105 20.57 -1.39 1.40
C ARG A 105 20.73 0.00 0.79
N ALA A 106 20.22 1.04 1.45
CA ALA A 106 20.36 2.41 0.97
C ALA A 106 21.82 2.89 1.06
N PHE A 107 22.52 2.62 2.17
CA PHE A 107 23.95 2.89 2.29
C PHE A 107 24.77 2.18 1.19
N LEU A 108 24.43 0.93 0.90
CA LEU A 108 25.14 0.10 -0.07
C LEU A 108 24.87 0.50 -1.53
N SER A 109 23.64 0.88 -1.87
CA SER A 109 23.19 1.08 -3.27
C SER A 109 22.91 2.53 -3.66
N GLY A 110 22.71 3.42 -2.69
CA GLY A 110 22.27 4.79 -2.92
C GLY A 110 20.75 4.97 -3.05
N LEU A 111 19.96 3.90 -3.24
CA LEU A 111 18.51 3.99 -3.36
C LEU A 111 17.85 4.20 -2.00
N MET A 112 17.10 5.30 -1.84
CA MET A 112 16.48 5.69 -0.57
C MET A 112 15.02 5.25 -0.40
N GLY A 113 14.38 4.72 -1.45
CA GLY A 113 13.00 4.19 -1.42
C GLY A 113 12.80 3.11 -0.35
N SER A 114 11.57 2.83 0.09
CA SER A 114 11.32 1.88 1.20
C SER A 114 11.52 0.42 0.81
N ALA A 115 11.23 0.03 -0.44
CA ALA A 115 11.32 -1.35 -0.89
C ALA A 115 12.52 -1.61 -1.82
N GLY A 116 13.18 -2.73 -1.60
CA GLY A 116 14.16 -3.28 -2.53
C GLY A 116 15.05 -4.35 -1.93
N LEU A 117 15.69 -5.13 -2.79
CA LEU A 117 16.62 -6.19 -2.41
C LEU A 117 17.91 -6.02 -3.22
N ALA A 118 19.03 -5.85 -2.53
CA ALA A 118 20.34 -5.77 -3.16
C ALA A 118 21.04 -7.14 -3.10
N ILE A 119 21.62 -7.58 -4.22
CA ILE A 119 22.49 -8.75 -4.28
C ILE A 119 23.81 -8.35 -4.91
N VAL A 120 24.90 -8.66 -4.22
CA VAL A 120 26.26 -8.42 -4.73
C VAL A 120 26.97 -9.76 -4.91
N THR A 121 27.59 -9.93 -6.07
CA THR A 121 28.51 -11.03 -6.38
C THR A 121 29.93 -10.50 -6.53
N ALA A 122 30.89 -11.39 -6.83
CA ALA A 122 32.26 -11.00 -7.11
C ALA A 122 32.39 -9.97 -8.25
N THR A 123 31.47 -9.97 -9.22
CA THR A 123 31.55 -9.15 -10.43
C THR A 123 30.36 -8.23 -10.67
N GLU A 124 29.18 -8.55 -10.14
CA GLU A 124 27.94 -7.81 -10.39
C GLU A 124 27.32 -7.28 -9.09
N ALA A 125 26.47 -6.25 -9.22
CA ALA A 125 25.59 -5.78 -8.17
C ALA A 125 24.22 -5.50 -8.80
N LYS A 126 23.17 -6.13 -8.27
CA LYS A 126 21.81 -6.06 -8.79
C LYS A 126 20.88 -5.58 -7.69
N LEU A 127 19.87 -4.79 -8.04
CA LEU A 127 18.84 -4.34 -7.12
C LEU A 127 17.45 -4.63 -7.68
N TRP A 128 16.67 -5.43 -6.96
CA TRP A 128 15.26 -5.68 -7.24
C TRP A 128 14.42 -4.65 -6.50
N THR A 129 13.45 -4.05 -7.18
CA THR A 129 12.42 -3.21 -6.56
C THR A 129 11.17 -3.24 -7.43
N ASP A 130 10.06 -2.71 -6.91
CA ASP A 130 8.78 -2.68 -7.61
C ASP A 130 8.55 -1.38 -8.39
N GLY A 131 7.40 -1.31 -9.08
CA GLY A 131 7.05 -0.22 -9.98
C GLY A 131 7.03 1.17 -9.37
N ARG A 132 6.94 1.28 -8.04
CA ARG A 132 6.98 2.56 -7.32
C ARG A 132 8.33 3.26 -7.44
N TYR A 133 9.41 2.52 -7.69
CA TYR A 133 10.79 2.99 -7.56
C TYR A 133 11.61 3.00 -8.87
N PHE A 134 11.06 2.53 -10.00
CA PHE A 134 11.82 2.44 -11.26
C PHE A 134 12.40 3.77 -11.76
N LEU A 135 11.67 4.88 -11.57
CA LEU A 135 12.14 6.20 -11.93
C LEU A 135 13.19 6.72 -10.93
N GLN A 136 13.01 6.43 -9.64
CA GLN A 136 13.92 6.87 -8.57
C GLN A 136 15.29 6.21 -8.69
N VAL A 137 15.35 4.92 -9.05
CA VAL A 137 16.60 4.18 -9.29
C VAL A 137 17.51 4.89 -10.29
N LYS A 138 16.94 5.42 -11.39
CA LYS A 138 17.73 6.14 -12.42
C LYS A 138 18.31 7.47 -11.93
N LYS A 139 17.76 8.02 -10.84
CA LYS A 139 18.14 9.31 -10.26
C LYS A 139 19.08 9.16 -9.07
N GLU A 140 19.07 8.04 -8.36
CA GLU A 140 19.77 7.89 -7.07
C GLU A 140 20.94 6.90 -7.10
N MET A 141 20.89 5.87 -7.94
CA MET A 141 21.89 4.80 -7.95
C MET A 141 22.98 5.05 -9.00
N ASP A 142 24.23 4.72 -8.71
CA ASP A 142 25.34 4.80 -9.68
C ASP A 142 25.42 3.59 -10.62
N CYS A 143 26.34 3.63 -11.59
CA CYS A 143 26.44 2.60 -12.63
C CYS A 143 27.11 1.29 -12.17
N GLN A 144 27.36 1.12 -10.85
CA GLN A 144 27.74 -0.19 -10.31
C GLN A 144 26.55 -1.17 -10.28
N TRP A 145 25.33 -0.63 -10.30
CA TRP A 145 24.11 -1.39 -10.07
C TRP A 145 23.22 -1.47 -11.30
N ASP A 146 22.73 -2.67 -11.58
CA ASP A 146 21.63 -2.88 -12.52
C ASP A 146 20.30 -3.00 -11.78
N LEU A 147 19.28 -2.35 -12.33
CA LEU A 147 17.90 -2.47 -11.88
C LEU A 147 17.29 -3.77 -12.39
N MET A 148 16.67 -4.51 -11.49
CA MET A 148 15.83 -5.66 -11.77
C MET A 148 14.39 -5.32 -11.37
N ARG A 149 13.46 -5.33 -12.34
CA ARG A 149 12.08 -4.90 -12.14
C ARG A 149 11.24 -6.06 -11.63
N VAL A 150 10.62 -5.87 -10.47
CA VAL A 150 9.66 -6.82 -9.91
C VAL A 150 8.27 -6.55 -10.48
N GLY A 151 7.62 -7.59 -10.99
CA GLY A 151 6.25 -7.55 -11.49
C GLY A 151 6.02 -8.51 -12.67
N ALA A 152 4.82 -9.08 -12.78
CA ALA A 152 4.49 -10.12 -13.77
C ALA A 152 4.60 -9.67 -15.24
N THR A 153 4.78 -8.37 -15.49
CA THR A 153 4.89 -7.77 -16.83
C THR A 153 6.33 -7.56 -17.30
N PHE A 154 7.33 -7.90 -16.47
CA PHE A 154 8.74 -7.73 -16.79
C PHE A 154 9.44 -9.09 -16.97
N ASP A 155 10.36 -9.14 -17.93
CA ASP A 155 11.17 -10.34 -18.22
C ASP A 155 12.40 -10.47 -17.31
N ASP A 156 12.55 -9.59 -16.31
CA ASP A 156 13.68 -9.61 -15.39
C ASP A 156 13.54 -10.82 -14.45
N PRO A 157 14.58 -11.65 -14.26
CA PRO A 157 14.50 -12.84 -13.42
C PRO A 157 14.27 -12.47 -11.96
N SER A 158 13.60 -13.35 -11.20
CA SER A 158 13.52 -13.22 -9.75
C SER A 158 14.91 -13.35 -9.11
N PRO A 159 15.10 -12.86 -7.87
CA PRO A 159 16.39 -12.93 -7.18
C PRO A 159 16.98 -14.34 -7.12
N GLU A 160 16.14 -15.32 -6.76
CA GLU A 160 16.49 -16.73 -6.62
C GLU A 160 16.83 -17.37 -7.98
N ASP A 161 16.12 -16.98 -9.04
CA ASP A 161 16.39 -17.41 -10.40
C ASP A 161 17.74 -16.90 -10.90
N TRP A 162 17.98 -15.61 -10.69
CA TRP A 162 19.23 -14.96 -11.08
C TRP A 162 20.43 -15.56 -10.32
N LEU A 163 20.29 -15.82 -9.02
CA LEU A 163 21.32 -16.49 -8.23
C LEU A 163 21.60 -17.90 -8.74
N ALA A 164 20.56 -18.69 -9.03
CA ALA A 164 20.72 -20.04 -9.54
C ALA A 164 21.54 -20.07 -10.85
N ASP A 165 21.24 -19.15 -11.76
CA ASP A 165 21.87 -19.06 -13.08
C ASP A 165 23.32 -18.56 -13.02
N ASN A 166 23.65 -17.67 -12.07
CA ASN A 166 24.95 -16.98 -12.02
C ASN A 166 25.97 -17.59 -11.04
N LEU A 167 25.55 -18.51 -10.17
CA LEU A 167 26.44 -19.17 -9.21
C LEU A 167 26.92 -20.56 -9.67
N ASN A 168 28.10 -20.94 -9.23
CA ASN A 168 28.71 -22.24 -9.51
C ASN A 168 28.28 -23.31 -8.49
N ASN A 169 28.56 -24.57 -8.82
CA ASN A 169 28.37 -25.66 -7.88
C ASN A 169 29.26 -25.45 -6.63
N MET A 170 28.72 -25.70 -5.44
CA MET A 170 29.34 -25.50 -4.13
C MET A 170 29.50 -24.04 -3.69
N ASP A 171 29.00 -23.07 -4.46
CA ASP A 171 28.99 -21.67 -4.02
C ASP A 171 28.02 -21.48 -2.84
N MET A 172 28.37 -20.53 -1.97
CA MET A 172 27.56 -20.16 -0.81
C MET A 172 26.99 -18.76 -0.97
N ILE A 173 25.70 -18.59 -0.68
CA ILE A 173 25.01 -17.31 -0.63
C ILE A 173 24.97 -16.87 0.83
N GLY A 174 25.67 -15.79 1.17
CA GLY A 174 25.63 -15.22 2.52
C GLY A 174 24.40 -14.33 2.71
N PHE A 175 23.87 -14.33 3.92
CA PHE A 175 22.82 -13.40 4.35
C PHE A 175 22.94 -13.12 5.85
N ASP A 176 22.40 -11.99 6.30
CA ASP A 176 22.18 -11.74 7.73
C ASP A 176 20.87 -12.42 8.16
N PRO A 177 20.90 -13.41 9.07
CA PRO A 177 19.71 -14.14 9.49
C PRO A 177 18.71 -13.29 10.25
N ALA A 178 19.12 -12.16 10.82
CA ALA A 178 18.19 -11.24 11.45
C ALA A 178 17.29 -10.53 10.43
N LEU A 179 17.74 -10.36 9.18
CA LEU A 179 17.06 -9.49 8.21
C LEU A 179 16.29 -10.24 7.11
N MET A 180 16.43 -11.56 7.01
CA MET A 180 15.66 -12.36 6.06
C MET A 180 14.50 -13.07 6.77
N SER A 181 13.31 -13.02 6.18
CA SER A 181 12.15 -13.74 6.71
C SER A 181 12.27 -15.26 6.50
N VAL A 182 11.51 -16.06 7.27
CA VAL A 182 11.43 -17.51 7.06
C VAL A 182 10.88 -17.81 5.67
N SER A 183 9.83 -17.11 5.25
CA SER A 183 9.22 -17.28 3.93
C SER A 183 10.22 -17.06 2.81
N ASP A 184 10.97 -15.94 2.85
CA ASP A 184 11.97 -15.65 1.81
C ASP A 184 13.06 -16.71 1.77
N TYR A 185 13.57 -17.12 2.94
CA TYR A 185 14.57 -18.18 3.02
C TYR A 185 14.07 -19.50 2.41
N GLU A 186 12.82 -19.89 2.72
CA GLU A 186 12.22 -21.11 2.18
C GLU A 186 11.99 -21.02 0.67
N ASP A 187 11.61 -19.84 0.15
CA ASP A 187 11.49 -19.58 -1.29
C ASP A 187 12.85 -19.70 -2.01
N TYR A 188 13.92 -19.11 -1.46
CA TYR A 188 15.29 -19.29 -1.98
C TYR A 188 15.69 -20.76 -1.99
N GLU A 189 15.53 -21.47 -0.88
CA GLU A 189 15.89 -22.89 -0.76
C GLU A 189 15.10 -23.76 -1.75
N ALA A 190 13.82 -23.49 -1.95
CA ALA A 190 12.96 -24.21 -2.88
C ALA A 190 13.36 -23.96 -4.33
N ALA A 191 13.60 -22.70 -4.69
CA ALA A 191 13.99 -22.34 -6.05
C ALA A 191 15.37 -22.88 -6.44
N LEU A 192 16.37 -22.75 -5.55
CA LEU A 192 17.71 -23.28 -5.77
C LEU A 192 17.69 -24.80 -5.99
N LYS A 193 16.92 -25.55 -5.18
CA LYS A 193 16.74 -27.01 -5.34
C LYS A 193 16.04 -27.38 -6.63
N THR A 194 15.00 -26.63 -7.01
CA THR A 194 14.17 -26.95 -8.18
C THR A 194 14.89 -26.65 -9.49
N LYS A 195 15.57 -25.52 -9.58
CA LYS A 195 16.22 -25.06 -10.81
C LYS A 195 17.57 -25.68 -11.09
N MET A 196 18.28 -26.07 -10.03
CA MET A 196 19.62 -26.61 -10.14
C MET A 196 19.74 -27.95 -9.44
N PRO A 197 19.04 -29.01 -9.91
CA PRO A 197 19.10 -30.34 -9.28
C PRO A 197 20.51 -30.93 -9.28
N ASP A 198 21.38 -30.48 -10.19
CA ASP A 198 22.77 -30.92 -10.33
C ASP A 198 23.79 -30.00 -9.63
N LYS A 199 23.38 -28.86 -9.06
CA LYS A 199 24.26 -27.99 -8.26
C LYS A 199 23.86 -28.05 -6.79
N THR A 200 24.86 -27.98 -5.92
CA THR A 200 24.68 -27.72 -4.49
C THR A 200 25.09 -26.29 -4.21
N ILE A 201 24.12 -25.36 -4.29
CA ILE A 201 24.28 -23.99 -3.78
C ILE A 201 23.69 -23.97 -2.37
N THR A 202 24.34 -23.30 -1.43
CA THR A 202 23.89 -23.31 -0.02
C THR A 202 23.73 -21.90 0.53
N MET A 203 22.60 -21.66 1.19
CA MET A 203 22.36 -20.46 1.97
C MET A 203 23.18 -20.53 3.28
N LYS A 204 24.01 -19.51 3.54
CA LYS A 204 24.89 -19.42 4.71
C LYS A 204 24.49 -18.22 5.58
N SER A 205 23.95 -18.53 6.75
CA SER A 205 23.69 -17.55 7.81
C SER A 205 25.01 -16.94 8.30
N ILE A 206 25.11 -15.60 8.26
CA ILE A 206 26.24 -14.81 8.76
C ILE A 206 25.73 -13.87 9.84
N GLN A 207 25.99 -14.24 11.10
CA GLN A 207 25.44 -13.57 12.29
C GLN A 207 25.88 -12.10 12.46
N VAL A 208 27.01 -11.71 11.87
CA VAL A 208 27.48 -10.32 11.85
C VAL A 208 27.20 -9.74 10.47
N ASN A 209 26.39 -8.69 10.40
CA ASN A 209 26.06 -8.04 9.14
C ASN A 209 27.32 -7.49 8.45
N LEU A 210 27.58 -7.89 7.21
CA LEU A 210 28.80 -7.48 6.50
C LEU A 210 28.77 -6.00 6.09
N ILE A 211 27.59 -5.38 6.02
CA ILE A 211 27.46 -3.94 5.76
C ILE A 211 27.91 -3.13 6.96
N ASP A 212 27.62 -3.60 8.17
CA ASP A 212 28.03 -2.92 9.41
C ASP A 212 29.56 -2.85 9.53
N ASN A 213 30.29 -3.83 8.98
CA ASN A 213 31.76 -3.84 8.96
C ASN A 213 32.38 -2.78 8.03
N ILE A 214 31.62 -2.27 7.05
CA ILE A 214 32.10 -1.34 6.03
C ILE A 214 31.47 0.06 6.16
N TRP A 215 30.63 0.27 7.18
CA TRP A 215 29.90 1.49 7.43
C TRP A 215 30.47 2.22 8.66
N ASP A 216 31.59 2.92 8.46
CA ASP A 216 32.36 3.55 9.54
C ASP A 216 31.55 4.59 10.36
N ASP A 217 30.63 5.33 9.72
CA ASP A 217 29.79 6.36 10.33
C ASP A 217 28.35 5.89 10.59
N GLN A 218 28.14 4.57 10.72
CA GLN A 218 26.83 3.99 10.99
C GLN A 218 26.20 4.61 12.25
N PRO A 219 24.94 5.11 12.17
CA PRO A 219 24.25 5.67 13.33
C PRO A 219 24.20 4.65 14.50
N PRO A 220 24.34 5.07 15.77
CA PRO A 220 24.34 4.13 16.90
C PRO A 220 22.96 3.51 17.16
N TYR A 221 22.93 2.22 17.56
CA TYR A 221 21.70 1.55 17.99
C TYR A 221 21.34 2.01 19.41
N ASN A 222 20.42 2.96 19.56
CA ASN A 222 20.04 3.45 20.89
C ASN A 222 18.58 3.94 20.94
N PRO A 223 17.59 3.02 20.90
CA PRO A 223 16.19 3.37 21.08
C PRO A 223 15.99 3.95 22.49
N LYS A 224 15.69 5.25 22.55
CA LYS A 224 15.53 6.03 23.79
C LYS A 224 14.09 6.51 24.01
N THR A 225 13.18 6.22 23.09
CA THR A 225 11.85 6.80 23.12
C THR A 225 11.07 6.27 24.32
N VAL A 226 10.49 7.19 25.09
CA VAL A 226 9.61 6.85 26.22
C VAL A 226 8.39 6.11 25.70
N ILE A 227 8.19 4.89 26.18
CA ILE A 227 7.02 4.08 25.86
C ILE A 227 5.81 4.63 26.62
N THR A 228 4.68 4.71 25.93
CA THR A 228 3.43 5.24 26.48
C THR A 228 2.32 4.19 26.44
N VAL A 229 1.36 4.32 27.37
CA VAL A 229 0.18 3.45 27.43
C VAL A 229 -0.92 4.07 26.60
N LEU A 230 -1.52 3.27 25.71
CA LEU A 230 -2.74 3.63 25.02
C LEU A 230 -3.93 3.13 25.84
N ASP A 231 -4.71 4.07 26.39
CA ASP A 231 -5.80 3.78 27.33
C ASP A 231 -6.91 2.94 26.66
N ALA A 232 -7.14 1.74 27.20
CA ALA A 232 -8.12 0.81 26.64
C ALA A 232 -9.56 1.31 26.72
N ALA A 233 -9.91 2.09 27.76
CA ALA A 233 -11.24 2.62 27.92
C ALA A 233 -11.55 3.78 26.96
N LYS A 234 -10.52 4.33 26.29
CA LYS A 234 -10.64 5.49 25.40
C LYS A 234 -10.35 5.19 23.94
N TYR A 235 -9.41 4.29 23.66
CA TYR A 235 -8.86 4.15 22.30
C TYR A 235 -8.94 2.72 21.76
N THR A 236 -8.62 1.69 22.56
CA THR A 236 -8.49 0.31 22.02
C THR A 236 -9.72 -0.57 22.22
N GLY A 237 -10.53 -0.32 23.25
CA GLY A 237 -11.70 -1.13 23.60
C GLY A 237 -11.38 -2.46 24.33
N GLU A 238 -10.11 -2.89 24.31
CA GLU A 238 -9.65 -4.14 24.92
C GLU A 238 -8.36 -3.94 25.70
N THR A 239 -8.25 -4.57 26.87
CA THR A 239 -7.01 -4.60 27.66
C THR A 239 -6.01 -5.62 27.10
N TRP A 240 -4.73 -5.50 27.45
CA TRP A 240 -3.73 -6.49 27.04
C TRP A 240 -4.03 -7.88 27.63
N GLN A 241 -4.63 -7.95 28.82
CA GLN A 241 -5.05 -9.21 29.45
C GLN A 241 -6.13 -9.90 28.61
N GLN A 242 -7.09 -9.15 28.05
CA GLN A 242 -8.10 -9.71 27.16
C GLN A 242 -7.45 -10.24 25.88
N LYS A 243 -6.54 -9.46 25.27
CA LYS A 243 -5.84 -9.87 24.03
C LYS A 243 -4.94 -11.10 24.23
N VAL A 244 -4.33 -11.28 25.41
CA VAL A 244 -3.42 -12.40 25.70
C VAL A 244 -4.13 -13.62 26.30
N ILE A 245 -5.02 -13.42 27.26
CA ILE A 245 -5.49 -14.47 28.19
C ILE A 245 -6.92 -14.90 27.89
N ASP A 246 -7.91 -14.03 28.10
CA ASP A 246 -9.32 -14.46 28.22
C ASP A 246 -10.22 -14.07 27.03
N GLY A 247 -9.77 -13.14 26.17
CA GLY A 247 -10.54 -12.59 25.07
C GLY A 247 -11.57 -11.56 25.53
N ALA A 248 -11.83 -10.54 24.73
CA ALA A 248 -13.03 -9.72 24.90
C ALA A 248 -14.27 -10.46 24.38
N PRO A 249 -15.51 -10.08 24.76
CA PRO A 249 -16.71 -10.72 24.25
C PRO A 249 -16.75 -10.78 22.72
N GLY A 250 -16.74 -12.00 22.16
CA GLY A 250 -16.74 -12.22 20.71
C GLY A 250 -15.36 -12.14 20.03
N GLN A 251 -14.29 -11.95 20.81
CA GLN A 251 -12.91 -11.91 20.34
C GLN A 251 -12.10 -13.07 20.93
N ASN A 252 -11.15 -13.58 20.14
CA ASN A 252 -10.23 -14.61 20.60
C ASN A 252 -9.06 -13.99 21.37
N SER A 253 -8.45 -14.76 22.26
CA SER A 253 -7.17 -14.39 22.89
C SER A 253 -6.00 -15.12 22.24
N THR A 254 -4.80 -14.59 22.42
CA THR A 254 -3.56 -15.20 21.93
C THR A 254 -3.40 -16.64 22.45
N ARG A 255 -3.66 -16.88 23.75
CA ARG A 255 -3.60 -18.23 24.33
C ARG A 255 -4.70 -19.16 23.81
N TRP A 256 -5.88 -18.62 23.50
CA TRP A 256 -6.93 -19.39 22.85
C TRP A 256 -6.49 -19.85 21.45
N GLU A 257 -5.89 -18.96 20.65
CA GLU A 257 -5.41 -19.25 19.30
C GLU A 257 -4.32 -20.32 19.31
N MET A 258 -3.37 -20.22 20.26
CA MET A 258 -2.37 -21.27 20.49
C MET A 258 -3.01 -22.64 20.78
N GLY A 259 -4.16 -22.65 21.47
CA GLY A 259 -4.91 -23.87 21.79
C GLY A 259 -5.75 -24.44 20.64
N GLN A 260 -5.95 -23.69 19.55
CA GLN A 260 -6.74 -24.14 18.40
C GLN A 260 -5.94 -24.75 17.27
N VAL A 261 -4.60 -24.74 17.36
CA VAL A 261 -3.75 -25.36 16.34
C VAL A 261 -4.06 -26.85 16.28
N LYS A 262 -4.51 -27.31 15.11
CA LYS A 262 -4.94 -28.71 14.92
C LYS A 262 -3.73 -29.62 14.72
N GLY A 263 -3.71 -30.73 15.45
CA GLY A 263 -2.69 -31.77 15.30
C GLY A 263 -1.37 -31.49 16.02
N GLU A 264 -1.19 -30.28 16.54
CA GLU A 264 0.01 -29.86 17.26
C GLU A 264 -0.37 -29.29 18.63
N THR A 265 0.54 -29.39 19.60
CA THR A 265 0.40 -28.71 20.90
C THR A 265 1.39 -27.56 20.94
N ILE A 266 0.89 -26.32 21.00
CA ILE A 266 1.73 -25.12 21.09
C ILE A 266 1.95 -24.78 22.56
N ASP A 267 3.20 -24.76 23.02
CA ASP A 267 3.58 -24.37 24.38
C ASP A 267 3.94 -22.88 24.48
N ALA A 268 4.48 -22.31 23.40
CA ALA A 268 4.86 -20.90 23.31
C ALA A 268 4.63 -20.33 21.91
N PHE A 269 4.36 -19.03 21.86
CA PHE A 269 4.26 -18.23 20.63
C PHE A 269 5.24 -17.06 20.72
N VAL A 270 6.09 -16.93 19.70
CA VAL A 270 7.10 -15.88 19.58
C VAL A 270 6.59 -14.79 18.65
N ILE A 271 6.64 -13.54 19.12
CA ILE A 271 6.16 -12.37 18.39
C ILE A 271 7.35 -11.48 18.10
N THR A 272 7.56 -11.18 16.82
CA THR A 272 8.70 -10.40 16.32
C THR A 272 8.28 -9.06 15.70
N LYS A 273 7.10 -8.99 15.09
CA LYS A 273 6.57 -7.79 14.44
C LYS A 273 6.19 -6.72 15.49
N LEU A 274 6.70 -5.51 15.31
CA LEU A 274 6.60 -4.46 16.34
C LEU A 274 5.17 -3.93 16.52
N ASP A 275 4.36 -3.94 15.46
CA ASP A 275 2.97 -3.51 15.46
C ASP A 275 2.09 -4.51 16.21
N GLU A 276 2.36 -5.81 16.05
CA GLU A 276 1.72 -6.86 16.84
C GLU A 276 2.01 -6.70 18.33
N ILE A 277 3.27 -6.41 18.71
CA ILE A 277 3.66 -6.21 20.10
C ILE A 277 3.02 -4.92 20.67
N ALA A 278 3.06 -3.82 19.93
CA ALA A 278 2.42 -2.56 20.31
C ALA A 278 0.90 -2.71 20.49
N TRP A 279 0.23 -3.43 19.58
CA TRP A 279 -1.20 -3.74 19.68
C TRP A 279 -1.51 -4.65 20.87
N LEU A 280 -0.75 -5.74 21.05
CA LEU A 280 -1.00 -6.75 22.07
C LEU A 280 -0.94 -6.15 23.48
N PHE A 281 0.03 -5.28 23.73
CA PHE A 281 0.25 -4.66 25.04
C PHE A 281 -0.43 -3.31 25.22
N ASN A 282 -1.14 -2.77 24.22
CA ASN A 282 -1.64 -1.39 24.21
C ASN A 282 -0.54 -0.37 24.58
N LEU A 283 0.64 -0.55 24.00
CA LEU A 283 1.78 0.34 24.20
C LEU A 283 2.14 1.01 22.88
N ARG A 284 2.72 2.20 22.94
CA ARG A 284 3.20 2.96 21.78
C ARG A 284 4.58 3.56 22.04
N GLY A 285 5.34 3.71 20.97
CA GLY A 285 6.68 4.29 20.95
C GLY A 285 6.89 5.16 19.72
N ASP A 286 8.15 5.45 19.41
CA ASP A 286 8.60 6.25 18.26
C ASP A 286 10.05 5.87 17.97
N ASP A 287 10.36 4.57 17.99
CA ASP A 287 11.70 4.09 17.63
C ASP A 287 11.84 3.92 16.10
N VAL A 288 10.72 3.77 15.40
CA VAL A 288 10.64 3.60 13.94
C VAL A 288 9.99 4.86 13.35
N PRO A 289 10.61 5.53 12.37
CA PRO A 289 10.01 6.71 11.76
C PRO A 289 8.57 6.48 11.31
N TYR A 290 7.68 7.40 11.66
CA TYR A 290 6.24 7.44 11.31
C TYR A 290 5.36 6.34 11.93
N ASN A 291 5.97 5.31 12.49
CA ASN A 291 5.27 4.16 13.02
C ASN A 291 5.38 4.18 14.55
N PRO A 292 4.26 4.31 15.30
CA PRO A 292 4.26 4.57 16.73
C PRO A 292 4.57 3.32 17.57
N MET A 293 5.69 2.67 17.25
CA MET A 293 6.14 1.38 17.74
C MET A 293 7.46 1.51 18.48
N PHE A 294 7.82 0.47 19.22
CA PHE A 294 9.07 0.41 19.98
C PHE A 294 9.76 -0.92 19.73
N VAL A 295 11.07 -0.88 19.52
CA VAL A 295 11.86 -2.08 19.23
C VAL A 295 11.77 -3.04 20.40
N SER A 296 11.25 -4.24 20.13
CA SER A 296 10.94 -5.24 21.13
C SER A 296 10.75 -6.64 20.55
N TYR A 297 10.84 -7.65 21.40
CA TYR A 297 10.30 -9.00 21.15
C TYR A 297 9.30 -9.37 22.22
N ALA A 298 8.42 -10.33 21.96
CA ALA A 298 7.60 -10.92 23.01
C ALA A 298 7.48 -12.45 22.87
N ILE A 299 7.31 -13.12 24.01
CA ILE A 299 7.01 -14.56 24.06
C ILE A 299 5.78 -14.74 24.96
N VAL A 300 4.74 -15.36 24.41
CA VAL A 300 3.56 -15.78 25.15
C VAL A 300 3.60 -17.28 25.31
N THR A 301 3.58 -17.75 26.55
CA THR A 301 3.39 -19.17 26.88
C THR A 301 1.97 -19.40 27.39
N LYS A 302 1.65 -20.66 27.72
CA LYS A 302 0.38 -21.00 28.37
C LYS A 302 0.17 -20.29 29.72
N THR A 303 1.23 -19.90 30.42
CA THR A 303 1.18 -19.35 31.79
C THR A 303 1.79 -17.96 31.91
N ASP A 304 2.91 -17.74 31.23
CA ASP A 304 3.72 -16.54 31.33
C ASP A 304 3.69 -15.71 30.04
N THR A 305 3.90 -14.41 30.20
CA THR A 305 3.99 -13.44 29.12
C THR A 305 5.23 -12.59 29.33
N MET A 306 6.09 -12.53 28.32
CA MET A 306 7.40 -11.87 28.40
C MET A 306 7.53 -10.81 27.33
N LEU A 307 8.09 -9.66 27.71
CA LEU A 307 8.34 -8.53 26.82
C LEU A 307 9.81 -8.12 26.93
N TYR A 308 10.52 -8.11 25.82
CA TYR A 308 11.95 -7.83 25.74
C TYR A 308 12.16 -6.43 25.17
N LEU A 309 12.76 -5.53 25.96
CA LEU A 309 12.94 -4.11 25.65
C LEU A 309 14.39 -3.70 25.91
N TYR A 310 14.89 -2.64 25.26
CA TYR A 310 16.10 -2.01 25.80
C TYR A 310 15.70 -1.16 27.01
N ASP A 311 15.72 -1.76 28.19
CA ASP A 311 15.39 -1.10 29.46
C ASP A 311 16.55 -1.25 30.45
N SER A 312 17.60 -0.45 30.28
CA SER A 312 18.67 -0.39 31.29
C SER A 312 18.11 0.07 32.64
N ALA A 313 18.66 -0.39 33.77
CA ALA A 313 18.20 -0.02 35.12
C ALA A 313 18.15 1.50 35.41
N SER A 314 18.78 2.34 34.59
CA SER A 314 18.76 3.81 34.65
C SER A 314 17.85 4.47 33.59
N SER A 315 17.03 3.71 32.85
CA SER A 315 16.26 4.24 31.72
C SER A 315 14.96 4.92 32.16
N VAL A 316 14.64 6.04 31.52
CA VAL A 316 13.32 6.68 31.53
C VAL A 316 12.36 6.06 30.48
N ARG A 317 12.83 5.05 29.74
CA ARG A 317 12.12 4.46 28.59
C ARG A 317 10.84 3.76 29.01
N VAL A 318 10.86 3.07 30.16
CA VAL A 318 9.72 2.36 30.74
C VAL A 318 9.23 3.09 32.00
N PRO A 319 8.33 4.09 31.87
CA PRO A 319 7.87 4.88 33.00
C PRO A 319 6.96 4.09 33.94
N ALA A 320 6.72 4.63 35.14
CA ALA A 320 5.88 4.00 36.16
C ALA A 320 4.47 3.65 35.64
N ALA A 321 3.89 4.47 34.76
CA ALA A 321 2.59 4.19 34.14
C ALA A 321 2.59 2.90 33.31
N VAL A 322 3.66 2.65 32.53
CA VAL A 322 3.82 1.40 31.78
C VAL A 322 4.02 0.22 32.73
N LYS A 323 4.83 0.39 33.78
CA LYS A 323 5.05 -0.66 34.80
C LYS A 323 3.76 -1.05 35.50
N THR A 324 2.92 -0.08 35.87
CA THR A 324 1.59 -0.30 36.45
C THR A 324 0.65 -0.98 35.46
N HIS A 325 0.59 -0.51 34.22
CA HIS A 325 -0.27 -1.07 33.16
C HIS A 325 0.03 -2.55 32.87
N LEU A 326 1.30 -2.89 32.78
CA LEU A 326 1.77 -4.27 32.56
C LEU A 326 1.82 -5.11 33.85
N ASN A 327 1.51 -4.51 35.00
CA ASN A 327 1.68 -5.10 36.32
C ASN A 327 3.09 -5.70 36.51
N VAL A 328 4.13 -4.97 36.08
CA VAL A 328 5.52 -5.47 36.09
C VAL A 328 5.91 -5.84 37.52
N ASN A 329 6.34 -7.10 37.69
CA ASN A 329 6.76 -7.63 38.98
C ASN A 329 7.73 -6.69 39.69
N ALA A 330 7.33 -6.19 40.85
CA ALA A 330 8.25 -5.61 41.81
C ALA A 330 9.12 -6.76 42.35
N ALA A 331 10.21 -7.08 41.63
CA ALA A 331 11.28 -8.01 41.99
C ALA A 331 10.90 -9.08 43.05
N GLY A 332 10.25 -10.17 42.64
CA GLY A 332 10.10 -11.37 43.48
C GLY A 332 8.70 -11.98 43.60
N SER A 333 7.64 -11.36 43.06
CA SER A 333 6.31 -11.98 42.98
C SER A 333 6.17 -12.81 41.69
N THR A 334 5.73 -14.07 41.80
CA THR A 334 5.36 -14.90 40.64
C THR A 334 4.11 -14.33 39.96
N CYS A 335 4.08 -14.25 38.64
CA CYS A 335 2.85 -13.97 37.90
C CYS A 335 1.83 -15.06 38.19
N LEU A 336 0.79 -14.73 38.96
CA LEU A 336 -0.30 -15.66 39.28
C LEU A 336 -1.46 -15.42 38.32
N ASN A 337 -2.18 -16.48 37.95
CA ASN A 337 -3.37 -16.35 37.09
C ASN A 337 -4.45 -15.41 37.68
N SER A 338 -4.50 -15.24 39.00
CA SER A 338 -5.41 -14.31 39.67
C SER A 338 -4.96 -12.84 39.60
N ASN A 339 -3.72 -12.57 39.19
CA ASN A 339 -3.18 -11.23 38.98
C ASN A 339 -2.12 -11.29 37.85
N PRO A 340 -2.54 -11.32 36.57
CA PRO A 340 -1.63 -11.51 35.45
C PRO A 340 -0.62 -10.36 35.36
N CYS A 341 0.63 -10.69 35.04
CA CYS A 341 1.69 -9.71 34.81
C CYS A 341 2.54 -10.04 33.59
N VAL A 342 3.28 -9.04 33.12
CA VAL A 342 4.30 -9.18 32.07
C VAL A 342 5.69 -9.17 32.68
N ILE A 343 6.49 -10.17 32.33
CA ILE A 343 7.90 -10.27 32.71
C ILE A 343 8.70 -9.43 31.70
N VAL A 344 9.19 -8.27 32.14
CA VAL A 344 10.03 -7.40 31.30
C VAL A 344 11.49 -7.82 31.43
N LYS A 345 12.17 -8.02 30.30
CA LYS A 345 13.58 -8.41 30.20
C LYS A 345 14.33 -7.52 29.21
N ASP A 346 15.66 -7.52 29.29
CA ASP A 346 16.52 -6.81 28.34
C ASP A 346 16.45 -7.44 26.95
N TYR A 347 16.41 -6.59 25.91
CA TYR A 347 16.29 -7.00 24.51
C TYR A 347 17.31 -8.05 24.07
N PRO A 348 18.63 -7.93 24.38
CA PRO A 348 19.62 -8.93 23.99
C PRO A 348 19.42 -10.32 24.61
N VAL A 349 18.69 -10.43 25.72
CA VAL A 349 18.43 -11.71 26.42
C VAL A 349 17.43 -12.58 25.64
N PHE A 350 16.67 -12.02 24.70
CA PHE A 350 15.65 -12.72 23.94
C PHE A 350 16.13 -14.03 23.32
N PHE A 351 17.27 -14.03 22.62
CA PHE A 351 17.78 -15.23 21.97
C PHE A 351 18.30 -16.29 22.96
N ASP A 352 18.82 -15.87 24.12
CA ASP A 352 19.21 -16.80 25.18
C ASP A 352 17.99 -17.51 25.78
N ASP A 353 16.93 -16.75 26.09
CA ASP A 353 15.67 -17.30 26.58
C ASP A 353 15.00 -18.19 25.53
N LEU A 354 15.00 -17.79 24.26
CA LEU A 354 14.43 -18.60 23.17
C LEU A 354 15.13 -19.97 23.06
N ARG A 355 16.47 -20.00 23.15
CA ARG A 355 17.23 -21.26 23.20
C ARG A 355 16.87 -22.08 24.45
N GLY A 356 16.75 -21.43 25.61
CA GLY A 356 16.31 -22.08 26.84
C GLY A 356 14.91 -22.69 26.74
N PHE A 357 13.97 -22.03 26.06
CA PHE A 357 12.64 -22.57 25.75
C PHE A 357 12.70 -23.74 24.78
N ASN A 358 13.52 -23.65 23.73
CA ASN A 358 13.76 -24.77 22.82
C ASN A 358 14.31 -25.99 23.55
N GLU A 359 15.07 -25.84 24.64
CA GLU A 359 15.53 -26.98 25.45
C GLU A 359 14.44 -27.47 26.43
N SER A 360 13.78 -26.56 27.13
CA SER A 360 12.92 -26.88 28.29
C SER A 360 11.46 -27.23 27.95
N LEU A 361 10.89 -26.70 26.87
CA LEU A 361 9.50 -26.98 26.49
C LEU A 361 9.37 -28.36 25.84
N ALA A 362 8.26 -29.04 26.09
CA ALA A 362 8.04 -30.39 25.58
C ALA A 362 7.53 -30.39 24.13
N ASN A 363 6.67 -29.43 23.78
CA ASN A 363 5.96 -29.40 22.50
C ASN A 363 6.43 -28.24 21.60
N LYS A 364 5.55 -27.80 20.70
CA LYS A 364 5.89 -26.85 19.65
C LYS A 364 5.99 -25.41 20.16
N ILE A 365 6.87 -24.64 19.54
CA ILE A 365 7.01 -23.19 19.62
C ILE A 365 6.53 -22.63 18.28
N TRP A 366 5.47 -21.83 18.33
CA TRP A 366 4.93 -21.14 17.18
C TRP A 366 5.75 -19.89 16.87
N ILE A 367 6.24 -19.78 15.65
CA ILE A 367 6.82 -18.56 15.08
C ILE A 367 6.10 -18.17 13.79
N SER A 368 6.03 -16.87 13.50
CA SER A 368 5.50 -16.38 12.23
C SER A 368 6.35 -16.85 11.05
N ASP A 369 5.74 -17.11 9.91
CA ASP A 369 6.43 -17.28 8.62
C ASP A 369 7.16 -16.01 8.16
N GLN A 370 6.75 -14.85 8.68
CA GLN A 370 7.39 -13.55 8.50
C GLN A 370 8.41 -13.22 9.61
N ALA A 371 8.70 -14.14 10.54
CA ALA A 371 9.76 -13.93 11.53
C ALA A 371 11.14 -13.98 10.86
N SER A 372 12.15 -13.40 11.50
CA SER A 372 13.53 -13.48 10.99
C SER A 372 14.07 -14.91 11.07
N TYR A 373 14.94 -15.25 10.12
CA TYR A 373 15.60 -16.56 10.08
C TYR A 373 16.41 -16.82 11.36
N ALA A 374 16.93 -15.79 12.02
CA ALA A 374 17.61 -15.90 13.32
C ALA A 374 16.71 -16.52 14.41
N VAL A 375 15.42 -16.20 14.41
CA VAL A 375 14.42 -16.81 15.31
C VAL A 375 14.16 -18.26 14.90
N TYR A 376 14.02 -18.51 13.59
CA TYR A 376 13.82 -19.85 13.04
C TYR A 376 14.97 -20.79 13.42
N GLU A 377 16.22 -20.44 13.09
CA GLU A 377 17.39 -21.28 13.34
C GLU A 377 17.69 -21.49 14.84
N SER A 378 17.19 -20.61 15.72
CA SER A 378 17.32 -20.74 17.18
C SER A 378 16.44 -21.84 17.80
N ILE A 379 15.45 -22.35 17.06
CA ILE A 379 14.52 -23.40 17.51
C ILE A 379 14.78 -24.66 16.68
N SER A 380 14.83 -25.83 17.30
CA SER A 380 14.99 -27.09 16.58
C SER A 380 13.77 -27.41 15.70
N ASP A 381 13.99 -28.01 14.53
CA ASP A 381 12.93 -28.41 13.58
C ASP A 381 11.81 -29.23 14.26
N ALA A 382 12.19 -30.18 15.13
CA ALA A 382 11.24 -31.00 15.88
C ALA A 382 10.29 -30.19 16.78
N LYS A 383 10.72 -29.03 17.29
CA LYS A 383 9.92 -28.15 18.16
C LYS A 383 9.38 -26.93 17.45
N ARG A 384 9.70 -26.71 16.18
CA ARG A 384 9.24 -25.54 15.45
C ARG A 384 7.84 -25.77 14.87
N TYR A 385 6.99 -24.76 14.97
CA TYR A 385 5.74 -24.65 14.22
C TYR A 385 5.73 -23.30 13.52
N VAL A 386 5.78 -23.30 12.19
CA VAL A 386 5.85 -22.09 11.37
C VAL A 386 4.48 -21.89 10.72
N ALA A 387 3.86 -20.75 11.00
CA ALA A 387 2.61 -20.32 10.37
C ALA A 387 2.41 -18.83 10.63
N ALA A 388 1.69 -18.14 9.76
CA ALA A 388 1.30 -16.74 9.95
C ALA A 388 0.82 -16.45 11.38
N SER A 389 1.26 -15.32 11.95
CA SER A 389 0.85 -14.91 13.30
C SER A 389 -0.68 -14.81 13.42
N PRO A 390 -1.29 -15.29 14.52
CA PRO A 390 -2.71 -15.12 14.76
C PRO A 390 -3.07 -13.65 15.00
N LEU A 391 -2.13 -12.84 15.47
CA LEU A 391 -2.35 -11.43 15.81
C LEU A 391 -2.63 -10.57 14.57
N LEU A 392 -2.14 -10.98 13.38
CA LEU A 392 -2.40 -10.31 12.11
C LEU A 392 -3.90 -10.13 11.87
N LEU A 393 -4.68 -11.21 11.97
CA LEU A 393 -6.13 -11.14 11.77
C LEU A 393 -6.87 -10.51 12.96
N MET A 394 -6.37 -10.71 14.18
CA MET A 394 -6.99 -10.16 15.39
C MET A 394 -6.96 -8.63 15.39
N LYS A 395 -5.84 -8.00 14.97
CA LYS A 395 -5.73 -6.53 14.92
C LYS A 395 -6.32 -5.91 13.64
N ALA A 396 -6.34 -6.67 12.53
CA ALA A 396 -6.88 -6.17 11.26
C ALA A 396 -8.38 -5.83 11.35
N VAL A 397 -9.14 -6.60 12.15
CA VAL A 397 -10.55 -6.34 12.46
C VAL A 397 -10.63 -5.45 13.70
N LYS A 398 -11.01 -4.19 13.50
CA LYS A 398 -11.02 -3.19 14.57
C LYS A 398 -12.10 -3.52 15.60
N SER A 399 -11.91 -3.13 16.85
CA SER A 399 -13.01 -3.07 17.82
C SER A 399 -13.97 -1.92 17.46
N ASP A 400 -15.15 -1.86 18.08
CA ASP A 400 -16.06 -0.71 17.88
C ASP A 400 -15.43 0.61 18.35
N MET A 401 -14.61 0.56 19.41
CA MET A 401 -13.89 1.72 19.93
C MET A 401 -12.81 2.18 18.96
N GLU A 402 -11.99 1.25 18.45
CA GLU A 402 -10.95 1.55 17.46
C GLU A 402 -11.58 2.09 16.17
N ALA A 403 -12.70 1.52 15.72
CA ALA A 403 -13.38 1.97 14.52
C ALA A 403 -13.98 3.38 14.67
N GLN A 404 -14.56 3.70 15.84
CA GLN A 404 -15.00 5.05 16.14
C GLN A 404 -13.80 6.02 16.18
N GLY A 405 -12.70 5.63 16.81
CA GLY A 405 -11.47 6.42 16.83
C GLY A 405 -10.95 6.71 15.42
N MET A 406 -10.89 5.69 14.55
CA MET A 406 -10.47 5.88 13.16
C MET A 406 -11.35 6.91 12.45
N GLU A 407 -12.67 6.88 12.64
CA GLU A 407 -13.59 7.87 12.07
C GLU A 407 -13.33 9.30 12.60
N GLU A 408 -13.00 9.43 13.89
CA GLU A 408 -12.63 10.71 14.52
C GLU A 408 -11.29 11.25 13.99
N ALA A 409 -10.27 10.40 13.90
CA ALA A 409 -8.96 10.74 13.35
C ALA A 409 -9.08 11.28 11.92
N HIS A 410 -9.81 10.58 11.06
CA HIS A 410 -10.02 10.99 9.66
C HIS A 410 -10.86 12.26 9.53
N THR A 411 -11.78 12.53 10.47
CA THR A 411 -12.50 13.80 10.51
C THR A 411 -11.53 14.95 10.78
N MET A 412 -10.63 14.79 11.78
CA MET A 412 -9.59 15.80 12.08
C MET A 412 -8.64 16.01 10.90
N ASP A 413 -8.18 14.92 10.28
CA ASP A 413 -7.24 14.97 9.15
C ASP A 413 -7.87 15.62 7.90
N SER A 414 -9.15 15.31 7.64
CA SER A 414 -9.92 15.94 6.55
C SER A 414 -10.07 17.46 6.74
N VAL A 415 -10.25 17.91 7.98
CA VAL A 415 -10.26 19.36 8.32
C VAL A 415 -8.91 20.00 8.05
N ALA A 416 -7.81 19.35 8.45
CA ALA A 416 -6.46 19.82 8.17
C ALA A 416 -6.24 19.99 6.65
N LEU A 417 -6.59 18.98 5.85
CA LEU A 417 -6.45 19.03 4.39
C LEU A 417 -7.34 20.09 3.73
N CYS A 418 -8.54 20.37 4.24
CA CYS A 418 -9.34 21.50 3.76
C CYS A 418 -8.69 22.86 4.05
N ASN A 419 -8.08 23.03 5.22
CA ASN A 419 -7.32 24.23 5.55
C ASN A 419 -6.06 24.38 4.68
N ILE A 420 -5.35 23.27 4.43
CA ILE A 420 -4.17 23.24 3.53
C ILE A 420 -4.59 23.61 2.11
N GLY A 421 -5.67 23.03 1.58
CA GLY A 421 -6.21 23.34 0.26
C GLY A 421 -6.54 24.83 0.08
N ALA A 422 -7.19 25.43 1.08
CA ALA A 422 -7.48 26.86 1.09
C ALA A 422 -6.20 27.72 1.11
N TRP A 423 -5.24 27.36 1.96
CA TRP A 423 -3.97 28.06 2.05
C TRP A 423 -3.15 27.96 0.76
N MET A 424 -3.09 26.79 0.10
CA MET A 424 -2.40 26.63 -1.18
C MET A 424 -3.03 27.54 -2.25
N GLN A 425 -4.37 27.55 -2.34
CA GLN A 425 -5.09 28.40 -3.27
C GLN A 425 -4.77 29.89 -3.04
N GLU A 426 -4.79 30.34 -1.78
CA GLU A 426 -4.44 31.72 -1.40
C GLU A 426 -3.01 32.09 -1.83
N LYS A 427 -2.03 31.22 -1.54
CA LYS A 427 -0.63 31.47 -1.90
C LYS A 427 -0.44 31.58 -3.40
N ILE A 428 -1.07 30.69 -4.16
CA ILE A 428 -0.95 30.65 -5.62
C ILE A 428 -1.63 31.86 -6.27
N ASP A 429 -2.80 32.27 -5.77
CA ASP A 429 -3.50 33.45 -6.29
C ASP A 429 -2.78 34.78 -5.95
N GLY A 430 -1.93 34.78 -4.92
CA GLY A 430 -1.07 35.90 -4.56
C GLY A 430 0.25 36.01 -5.35
N LEU A 431 0.58 35.04 -6.22
CA LEU A 431 1.83 35.04 -6.98
C LEU A 431 1.85 36.13 -8.07
N LYS A 432 3.03 36.73 -8.30
CA LYS A 432 3.24 37.69 -9.39
C LYS A 432 3.15 37.04 -10.77
N ASP A 433 3.75 35.86 -10.89
CA ASP A 433 3.67 35.00 -12.08
C ASP A 433 3.34 33.56 -11.65
N PRO A 434 2.05 33.18 -11.62
CA PRO A 434 1.65 31.86 -11.18
C PRO A 434 1.98 30.74 -12.19
N MET A 435 2.44 31.05 -13.40
CA MET A 435 2.86 30.03 -14.38
C MET A 435 4.28 29.52 -14.10
N THR A 436 5.15 30.40 -13.59
CA THR A 436 6.54 30.04 -13.20
C THR A 436 6.68 29.78 -11.71
N GLY A 437 5.77 30.32 -10.89
CA GLY A 437 5.75 30.10 -9.45
C GLY A 437 6.79 30.96 -8.69
N ASP A 438 6.83 30.79 -7.37
CA ASP A 438 7.87 31.37 -6.51
C ASP A 438 8.20 30.37 -5.38
N LYS A 439 9.38 29.75 -5.47
CA LYS A 439 9.84 28.72 -4.53
C LYS A 439 9.96 29.26 -3.10
N THR A 440 10.05 30.58 -2.92
CA THR A 440 10.09 31.20 -1.57
C THR A 440 8.71 31.41 -0.95
N VAL A 441 7.64 31.30 -1.75
CA VAL A 441 6.25 31.49 -1.31
C VAL A 441 5.53 30.16 -1.17
N ILE A 442 5.66 29.30 -2.18
CA ILE A 442 5.06 27.96 -2.20
C ILE A 442 5.88 27.01 -3.07
N SER A 443 6.36 25.94 -2.45
CA SER A 443 7.09 24.84 -3.07
C SER A 443 6.62 23.52 -2.47
N GLU A 444 7.06 22.40 -3.04
CA GLU A 444 6.74 21.06 -2.51
C GLU A 444 7.12 20.94 -1.03
N GLN A 445 8.32 21.35 -0.64
CA GLN A 445 8.76 21.31 0.76
C GLN A 445 7.96 22.25 1.67
N ILE A 446 7.60 23.45 1.20
CA ILE A 446 6.76 24.38 1.98
C ILE A 446 5.36 23.75 2.22
N VAL A 447 4.81 23.00 1.26
CA VAL A 447 3.55 22.28 1.47
C VAL A 447 3.73 21.12 2.45
N MET A 448 4.83 20.37 2.36
CA MET A 448 5.15 19.31 3.34
C MET A 448 5.21 19.86 4.77
N ASP A 449 5.88 20.99 4.98
CA ASP A 449 5.93 21.69 6.27
C ASP A 449 4.54 22.15 6.71
N LYS A 450 3.73 22.65 5.77
CA LYS A 450 2.36 23.08 6.04
C LYS A 450 1.46 21.92 6.49
N CYS A 451 1.64 20.73 5.92
CA CYS A 451 0.95 19.52 6.35
C CYS A 451 1.23 19.20 7.82
N ILE A 452 2.49 19.32 8.25
CA ILE A 452 2.89 19.13 9.65
C ILE A 452 2.25 20.21 10.53
N GLU A 453 2.36 21.49 10.13
CA GLU A 453 1.83 22.62 10.89
C GLU A 453 0.32 22.50 11.15
N GLU A 454 -0.47 22.18 10.12
CA GLU A 454 -1.93 22.10 10.23
C GLU A 454 -2.38 20.90 11.07
N ARG A 455 -1.73 19.74 10.93
CA ARG A 455 -2.03 18.55 11.74
C ARG A 455 -1.62 18.72 13.20
N ALA A 456 -0.52 19.41 13.48
CA ALA A 456 -0.04 19.68 14.84
C ALA A 456 -1.00 20.56 15.67
N LYS A 457 -1.99 21.22 15.04
CA LYS A 457 -3.04 21.97 15.75
C LYS A 457 -4.00 21.07 16.53
N PHE A 458 -4.08 19.79 16.19
CA PHE A 458 -4.89 18.81 16.91
C PHE A 458 -4.06 18.21 18.04
N ALA A 459 -4.53 18.35 19.28
CA ALA A 459 -3.78 17.96 20.49
C ALA A 459 -3.40 16.47 20.53
N ASP A 460 -4.17 15.61 19.85
CA ASP A 460 -3.94 14.17 19.80
C ASP A 460 -3.09 13.72 18.61
N ASN A 461 -2.66 14.64 17.72
CA ASN A 461 -1.71 14.31 16.67
C ASN A 461 -0.33 13.95 17.27
N ARG A 462 0.31 12.93 16.70
CA ARG A 462 1.60 12.37 17.11
C ARG A 462 2.60 12.33 15.95
N GLY A 463 2.43 13.22 14.97
CA GLY A 463 3.27 13.30 13.79
C GLY A 463 2.61 12.70 12.55
N LEU A 464 3.44 12.43 11.54
CA LEU A 464 3.03 11.88 10.25
C LEU A 464 2.95 10.35 10.30
N SER A 465 2.05 9.76 9.51
CA SER A 465 1.95 8.30 9.33
C SER A 465 2.92 7.76 8.27
N PHE A 466 3.46 8.62 7.41
CA PHE A 466 4.55 8.37 6.46
C PHE A 466 5.15 9.71 5.99
N GLY A 467 6.24 9.67 5.22
CA GLY A 467 6.82 10.87 4.63
C GLY A 467 5.91 11.47 3.56
N THR A 468 5.41 12.69 3.75
CA THR A 468 4.52 13.38 2.80
C THR A 468 5.09 13.37 1.38
N ILE A 469 4.29 12.92 0.42
CA ILE A 469 4.59 12.98 -1.01
C ILE A 469 3.90 14.24 -1.57
N ALA A 470 4.70 15.21 -2.00
CA ALA A 470 4.23 16.45 -2.60
C ALA A 470 4.92 16.62 -3.96
N GLY A 471 4.24 16.30 -5.06
CA GLY A 471 4.82 16.26 -6.40
C GLY A 471 4.15 17.21 -7.37
N MET A 472 4.87 18.22 -7.84
CA MET A 472 4.43 19.14 -8.91
C MET A 472 4.76 18.56 -10.29
N GLY A 473 3.76 18.51 -11.18
CA GLY A 473 3.90 18.09 -12.57
C GLY A 473 4.64 16.75 -12.70
N PRO A 474 5.82 16.69 -13.36
CA PRO A 474 6.58 15.46 -13.53
C PRO A 474 6.95 14.72 -12.24
N HIS A 475 7.07 15.41 -11.10
CA HIS A 475 7.33 14.77 -9.81
C HIS A 475 6.12 13.96 -9.32
N GLY A 476 4.90 14.37 -9.65
CA GLY A 476 3.70 13.60 -9.34
C GLY A 476 3.66 12.25 -10.06
N ALA A 477 4.39 12.07 -11.16
CA ALA A 477 4.51 10.79 -11.87
C ALA A 477 5.45 9.78 -11.18
N ILE A 478 6.21 10.20 -10.17
CA ILE A 478 7.07 9.32 -9.38
C ILE A 478 6.25 8.90 -8.15
N ILE A 479 5.80 7.65 -8.13
CA ILE A 479 4.72 7.16 -7.25
C ILE A 479 5.00 7.48 -5.78
N HIS A 480 6.22 7.17 -5.30
CA HIS A 480 6.69 7.45 -3.93
C HIS A 480 7.76 8.57 -3.93
N TYR A 481 7.48 9.67 -4.62
CA TYR A 481 8.36 10.85 -4.61
C TYR A 481 8.49 11.47 -3.22
N THR A 482 9.69 11.89 -2.85
CA THR A 482 9.90 12.75 -1.68
C THR A 482 10.77 13.92 -2.10
N SER A 483 10.32 15.14 -1.80
CA SER A 483 11.03 16.36 -2.17
C SER A 483 12.25 16.59 -1.28
N THR A 484 13.41 16.80 -1.90
CA THR A 484 14.68 17.12 -1.25
C THR A 484 15.06 18.58 -1.53
N PRO A 485 15.97 19.20 -0.76
CA PRO A 485 16.40 20.57 -1.06
C PRO A 485 16.88 20.75 -2.52
N GLU A 486 17.50 19.70 -3.07
CA GLU A 486 18.01 19.62 -4.44
C GLU A 486 16.90 19.45 -5.49
N THR A 487 15.81 18.75 -5.15
CA THR A 487 14.69 18.50 -6.08
C THR A 487 13.46 19.39 -5.85
N ASP A 488 13.45 20.23 -4.81
CA ASP A 488 12.29 21.07 -4.49
C ASP A 488 12.00 22.10 -5.59
N VAL A 489 10.75 22.14 -6.04
CA VAL A 489 10.27 23.01 -7.12
C VAL A 489 9.08 23.85 -6.66
N PRO A 490 8.87 25.06 -7.23
CA PRO A 490 7.69 25.86 -6.92
C PRO A 490 6.41 25.19 -7.40
N ILE A 491 5.31 25.40 -6.68
CA ILE A 491 3.97 25.02 -7.16
C ILE A 491 3.47 26.09 -8.13
N THR A 492 2.97 25.68 -9.30
CA THR A 492 2.51 26.59 -10.37
C THR A 492 1.09 26.25 -10.82
N LYS A 493 0.56 27.04 -11.76
CA LYS A 493 -0.71 26.79 -12.45
C LYS A 493 -0.59 25.85 -13.66
N ASP A 494 0.63 25.41 -14.00
CA ASP A 494 0.92 24.54 -15.14
C ASP A 494 1.24 23.11 -14.70
N GLY A 495 0.23 22.25 -14.70
CA GLY A 495 0.35 20.85 -14.32
C GLY A 495 -0.43 20.48 -13.06
N THR A 496 -0.49 19.18 -12.77
CA THR A 496 -1.09 18.67 -11.54
C THR A 496 -0.14 18.86 -10.35
N PHE A 497 -0.72 19.03 -9.16
CA PHE A 497 0.01 18.92 -7.90
C PHE A 497 -0.59 17.75 -7.11
N LEU A 498 0.18 16.67 -6.96
CA LEU A 498 -0.22 15.50 -6.19
C LEU A 498 0.26 15.67 -4.75
N LEU A 499 -0.66 15.58 -3.79
CA LEU A 499 -0.35 15.60 -2.37
C LEU A 499 -0.91 14.34 -1.72
N ASP A 500 -0.02 13.48 -1.27
CA ASP A 500 -0.32 12.33 -0.46
C ASP A 500 0.32 12.46 0.91
N SER A 501 -0.51 12.40 1.94
CA SER A 501 -0.09 12.68 3.30
C SER A 501 -1.06 12.12 4.33
N GLY A 502 -0.54 11.75 5.49
CA GLY A 502 -1.34 11.28 6.61
C GLY A 502 -0.76 11.65 7.97
N GLY A 503 -1.58 11.48 9.01
CA GLY A 503 -1.22 11.75 10.39
C GLY A 503 -1.42 10.54 11.29
N GLN A 504 -0.58 10.44 12.33
CA GLN A 504 -0.82 9.57 13.47
C GLN A 504 -1.60 10.35 14.53
N TYR A 505 -2.71 9.79 15.01
CA TYR A 505 -3.51 10.33 16.10
C TYR A 505 -3.68 9.24 17.16
N LEU A 506 -3.91 9.62 18.43
CA LEU A 506 -4.22 8.61 19.46
C LEU A 506 -5.44 7.75 19.10
N GLN A 507 -6.37 8.32 18.33
CA GLN A 507 -7.58 7.70 17.83
C GLN A 507 -7.40 6.84 16.57
N GLY A 508 -6.27 6.94 15.85
CA GLY A 508 -6.13 6.24 14.58
C GLY A 508 -5.02 6.75 13.68
N THR A 509 -4.85 6.07 12.56
CA THR A 509 -3.86 6.41 11.52
C THR A 509 -4.60 6.84 10.26
N CYS A 510 -4.16 7.94 9.65
CA CYS A 510 -4.79 8.48 8.44
C CYS A 510 -3.88 8.32 7.22
N ASP A 511 -4.53 8.18 6.06
CA ASP A 511 -3.90 8.16 4.74
C ASP A 511 -4.83 8.76 3.69
N ILE A 512 -4.40 9.84 3.01
CA ILE A 512 -5.26 10.59 2.08
C ILE A 512 -4.41 11.28 1.01
N THR A 513 -4.55 10.81 -0.22
CA THR A 513 -4.09 11.49 -1.43
C THR A 513 -5.15 12.36 -2.11
N ARG A 514 -4.79 13.60 -2.47
CA ARG A 514 -5.53 14.44 -3.44
C ARG A 514 -4.60 14.99 -4.52
N THR A 515 -5.11 14.99 -5.75
CA THR A 515 -4.46 15.66 -6.88
C THR A 515 -5.20 16.95 -7.23
N PHE A 516 -4.48 18.07 -7.24
CA PHE A 516 -4.97 19.42 -7.49
C PHE A 516 -4.55 19.94 -8.86
N HIS A 517 -5.24 20.98 -9.33
CA HIS A 517 -4.82 21.80 -10.47
C HIS A 517 -5.25 23.25 -10.24
N PHE A 518 -4.32 24.20 -10.38
CA PHE A 518 -4.58 25.61 -10.05
C PHE A 518 -4.75 26.52 -11.28
N GLY A 519 -4.50 26.00 -12.48
CA GLY A 519 -4.74 26.65 -13.78
C GLY A 519 -5.77 25.93 -14.64
N THR A 520 -5.53 25.86 -15.95
CA THR A 520 -6.37 25.12 -16.91
C THR A 520 -5.76 23.75 -17.26
N PRO A 521 -6.38 22.62 -16.85
CA PRO A 521 -5.84 21.31 -17.14
C PRO A 521 -5.99 20.92 -18.61
N THR A 522 -5.09 20.08 -19.10
CA THR A 522 -5.19 19.50 -20.45
C THR A 522 -6.33 18.48 -20.55
N ALA A 523 -6.82 18.22 -21.76
CA ALA A 523 -7.85 17.20 -21.99
C ALA A 523 -7.43 15.81 -21.47
N PHE A 524 -6.15 15.46 -21.62
CA PHE A 524 -5.65 14.16 -21.17
C PHE A 524 -5.51 14.09 -19.64
N MET A 525 -5.10 15.18 -18.97
CA MET A 525 -5.13 15.24 -17.50
C MET A 525 -6.56 15.04 -16.96
N LYS A 526 -7.55 15.67 -17.61
CA LYS A 526 -8.96 15.49 -17.24
C LYS A 526 -9.47 14.06 -17.45
N GLU A 527 -9.15 13.48 -18.60
CA GLU A 527 -9.52 12.09 -18.91
C GLU A 527 -8.91 11.12 -17.89
N ALA A 528 -7.60 11.22 -17.64
CA ALA A 528 -6.90 10.35 -16.69
C ALA A 528 -7.47 10.51 -15.27
N TYR A 529 -7.67 11.75 -14.80
CA TYR A 529 -8.23 12.02 -13.47
C TYR A 529 -9.63 11.44 -13.31
N THR A 530 -10.45 11.63 -14.35
CA THR A 530 -11.82 11.13 -14.34
C THR A 530 -11.84 9.60 -14.31
N ARG A 531 -10.99 8.92 -15.08
CA ARG A 531 -10.91 7.44 -15.04
C ARG A 531 -10.49 6.92 -13.67
N VAL A 532 -9.48 7.54 -13.05
CA VAL A 532 -9.04 7.20 -11.68
C VAL A 532 -10.20 7.38 -10.69
N LEU A 533 -10.87 8.53 -10.74
CA LEU A 533 -11.99 8.84 -9.84
C LEU A 533 -13.16 7.87 -10.01
N LEU A 534 -13.52 7.54 -11.25
CA LEU A 534 -14.59 6.58 -11.54
C LEU A 534 -14.23 5.17 -11.07
N GLY A 535 -12.95 4.77 -11.15
CA GLY A 535 -12.47 3.49 -10.61
C GLY A 535 -12.68 3.39 -9.09
N SER A 536 -12.28 4.43 -8.36
CA SER A 536 -12.53 4.53 -6.91
C SER A 536 -14.03 4.48 -6.59
N PHE A 537 -14.87 5.19 -7.35
CA PHE A 537 -16.32 5.17 -7.13
C PHE A 537 -16.93 3.79 -7.38
N ASP A 538 -16.52 3.12 -8.46
CA ASP A 538 -17.01 1.79 -8.79
C ASP A 538 -16.62 0.77 -7.70
N LEU A 539 -15.42 0.90 -7.12
CA LEU A 539 -14.98 0.10 -5.97
C LEU A 539 -15.78 0.43 -4.72
N ALA A 540 -15.89 1.70 -4.34
CA ALA A 540 -16.57 2.15 -3.12
C ALA A 540 -18.07 1.82 -3.12
N MET A 541 -18.72 1.76 -4.28
CA MET A 541 -20.13 1.35 -4.43
C MET A 541 -20.33 -0.17 -4.55
N SER A 542 -19.26 -0.96 -4.58
CA SER A 542 -19.35 -2.41 -4.75
C SER A 542 -20.03 -3.10 -3.57
N VAL A 543 -20.79 -4.16 -3.87
CA VAL A 543 -21.40 -5.05 -2.89
C VAL A 543 -20.92 -6.47 -3.19
N PHE A 544 -20.31 -7.12 -2.22
CA PHE A 544 -19.66 -8.42 -2.37
C PHE A 544 -19.99 -9.35 -1.21
N ARG A 545 -19.95 -10.66 -1.44
CA ARG A 545 -20.21 -11.66 -0.40
C ARG A 545 -19.00 -11.88 0.51
N THR A 546 -19.19 -12.53 1.64
CA THR A 546 -18.09 -13.05 2.46
C THR A 546 -17.24 -14.09 1.70
N GLY A 547 -15.96 -14.18 2.07
CA GLY A 547 -14.98 -15.10 1.46
C GLY A 547 -14.32 -14.60 0.18
N ILE A 548 -14.51 -13.32 -0.16
CA ILE A 548 -13.84 -12.62 -1.27
C ILE A 548 -12.51 -12.03 -0.76
N TYR A 549 -11.49 -12.10 -1.60
CA TYR A 549 -10.16 -11.53 -1.35
C TYR A 549 -10.01 -10.15 -2.01
N GLY A 550 -9.01 -9.38 -1.59
CA GLY A 550 -8.70 -8.08 -2.16
C GLY A 550 -8.48 -8.12 -3.66
N ARG A 551 -7.65 -9.08 -4.12
CA ARG A 551 -7.37 -9.30 -5.54
C ARG A 551 -8.60 -9.53 -6.41
N ASP A 552 -9.68 -10.09 -5.84
CA ASP A 552 -10.91 -10.38 -6.60
C ASP A 552 -11.64 -9.08 -7.01
N ILE A 553 -11.41 -7.98 -6.29
CA ILE A 553 -12.07 -6.68 -6.51
C ILE A 553 -11.12 -5.57 -6.96
N ASP A 554 -9.80 -5.78 -6.94
CA ASP A 554 -8.78 -4.85 -7.45
C ASP A 554 -9.05 -4.43 -8.91
N SER A 555 -9.48 -5.37 -9.75
CA SER A 555 -9.83 -5.08 -11.16
C SER A 555 -10.98 -4.08 -11.33
N ILE A 556 -11.85 -3.88 -10.33
CA ILE A 556 -12.96 -2.92 -10.38
C ILE A 556 -12.42 -1.49 -10.48
N ALA A 557 -11.40 -1.16 -9.67
CA ALA A 557 -10.77 0.16 -9.69
C ALA A 557 -9.95 0.39 -10.98
N ARG A 558 -9.37 -0.67 -11.55
CA ARG A 558 -8.56 -0.59 -12.78
C ARG A 558 -9.38 -0.49 -14.06
N ASN A 559 -10.58 -1.04 -14.10
CA ASN A 559 -11.33 -1.23 -15.34
C ASN A 559 -11.58 0.09 -16.10
N GLN A 560 -11.79 1.21 -15.40
CA GLN A 560 -11.95 2.52 -16.01
C GLN A 560 -10.68 2.99 -16.74
N LEU A 561 -9.50 2.67 -16.22
CA LEU A 561 -8.21 2.94 -16.87
C LEU A 561 -7.94 1.96 -18.01
N TRP A 562 -8.15 0.65 -17.79
CA TRP A 562 -7.92 -0.38 -18.81
C TRP A 562 -8.74 -0.16 -20.07
N SER A 563 -9.99 0.31 -19.95
CA SER A 563 -10.82 0.65 -21.11
C SER A 563 -10.23 1.76 -22.00
N GLY A 564 -9.30 2.56 -21.46
CA GLY A 564 -8.52 3.57 -22.18
C GLY A 564 -7.08 3.14 -22.50
N GLY A 565 -6.69 1.90 -22.19
CA GLY A 565 -5.32 1.40 -22.35
C GLY A 565 -4.32 1.96 -21.34
N LEU A 566 -4.79 2.37 -20.17
CA LEU A 566 -3.98 2.93 -19.06
C LEU A 566 -3.95 1.96 -17.87
N ASP A 567 -2.99 2.09 -16.97
CA ASP A 567 -2.88 1.30 -15.72
C ASP A 567 -2.00 2.00 -14.67
N TYR A 568 -1.85 1.42 -13.48
CA TYR A 568 -0.95 1.84 -12.41
C TYR A 568 -0.19 0.66 -11.77
N ASN A 569 1.09 0.86 -11.45
CA ASN A 569 2.01 -0.20 -10.99
C ASN A 569 2.11 -0.30 -9.45
N HIS A 570 0.96 -0.31 -8.78
CA HIS A 570 0.82 -0.61 -7.35
C HIS A 570 -0.55 -1.25 -7.09
N GLY A 571 -0.78 -1.82 -5.90
CA GLY A 571 -2.11 -2.32 -5.52
C GLY A 571 -3.14 -1.19 -5.40
N THR A 572 -4.42 -1.52 -5.48
CA THR A 572 -5.51 -0.55 -5.31
C THR A 572 -5.68 -0.07 -3.87
N GLY A 573 -5.23 -0.85 -2.89
CA GLY A 573 -5.17 -0.40 -1.51
C GLY A 573 -4.58 -1.42 -0.53
N HIS A 574 -4.42 -1.00 0.71
CA HIS A 574 -3.83 -1.76 1.82
C HIS A 574 -4.66 -1.57 3.10
N GLY A 575 -4.48 -2.46 4.08
CA GLY A 575 -5.07 -2.28 5.42
C GLY A 575 -4.42 -1.10 6.14
N ILE A 576 -5.17 -0.48 7.07
CA ILE A 576 -4.68 0.65 7.89
C ILE A 576 -4.84 0.32 9.36
N GLY A 577 -3.75 0.42 10.13
CA GLY A 577 -3.71 0.15 11.56
C GLY A 577 -4.34 1.25 12.42
N HIS A 578 -4.76 0.91 13.63
CA HIS A 578 -5.29 1.88 14.60
C HIS A 578 -4.14 2.46 15.45
N PHE A 579 -3.69 3.66 15.09
CA PHE A 579 -2.50 4.30 15.66
C PHE A 579 -1.31 3.34 15.63
N LEU A 580 -1.06 2.76 14.46
CA LEU A 580 -0.04 1.74 14.16
C LEU A 580 0.50 2.01 12.75
N ASN A 581 0.94 0.99 12.01
CA ASN A 581 1.36 1.14 10.63
C ASN A 581 0.22 1.66 9.76
N VAL A 582 0.58 2.56 8.83
CA VAL A 582 -0.33 2.99 7.76
C VAL A 582 -0.59 1.86 6.77
N HIS A 583 0.44 1.04 6.49
CA HIS A 583 0.33 -0.21 5.75
C HIS A 583 0.24 -1.39 6.72
N GLU A 584 -0.95 -1.97 6.86
CA GLU A 584 -1.25 -3.06 7.79
C GLU A 584 -1.69 -4.34 7.05
N ASP A 585 -0.88 -5.39 7.19
CA ASP A 585 -1.22 -6.75 6.78
C ASP A 585 -2.32 -7.38 7.67
N PRO A 586 -3.04 -8.42 7.19
CA PRO A 586 -2.84 -9.14 5.92
C PRO A 586 -3.97 -8.90 4.90
N ILE A 587 -4.88 -7.97 5.18
CA ILE A 587 -6.03 -7.68 4.30
C ILE A 587 -5.71 -6.42 3.50
N ASN A 588 -5.75 -6.53 2.19
CA ASN A 588 -5.42 -5.46 1.24
C ASN A 588 -6.37 -5.53 0.03
N ILE A 589 -6.17 -4.67 -0.96
CA ILE A 589 -6.84 -4.71 -2.28
C ILE A 589 -5.75 -4.68 -3.36
N GLY A 590 -5.27 -5.87 -3.73
CA GLY A 590 -4.27 -6.08 -4.77
C GLY A 590 -3.82 -7.54 -4.77
N ASP A 591 -2.83 -7.86 -5.58
CA ASP A 591 -2.25 -9.21 -5.61
C ASP A 591 -1.00 -9.26 -4.72
N TYR A 592 -1.17 -9.75 -3.49
CA TYR A 592 -0.11 -9.84 -2.49
C TYR A 592 -0.03 -11.25 -1.90
N ASN A 593 1.20 -11.69 -1.61
CA ASN A 593 1.43 -12.97 -0.95
C ASN A 593 0.84 -12.99 0.48
N GLY A 594 0.25 -14.11 0.87
CA GLY A 594 -0.27 -14.29 2.22
C GLY A 594 -1.58 -13.55 2.53
N GLU A 595 -2.26 -12.99 1.53
CA GLU A 595 -3.52 -12.26 1.70
C GLU A 595 -4.60 -13.06 2.46
N ARG A 596 -5.54 -12.34 3.06
CA ARG A 596 -6.71 -12.90 3.74
C ARG A 596 -7.99 -12.31 3.16
N SER A 597 -9.04 -13.12 3.15
CA SER A 597 -10.36 -12.67 2.69
C SER A 597 -10.83 -11.46 3.49
N LEU A 598 -11.50 -10.52 2.82
CA LEU A 598 -12.11 -9.34 3.43
C LEU A 598 -13.05 -9.74 4.57
N ARG A 599 -13.01 -8.95 5.64
CA ARG A 599 -13.87 -9.08 6.83
C ARG A 599 -14.55 -7.75 7.10
N THR A 600 -15.67 -7.76 7.80
CA THR A 600 -16.30 -6.53 8.32
C THR A 600 -15.40 -5.87 9.34
N ASN A 601 -15.50 -4.54 9.45
CA ASN A 601 -14.75 -3.71 10.38
C ASN A 601 -13.23 -3.65 10.12
N VAL A 602 -12.83 -3.74 8.86
CA VAL A 602 -11.45 -3.51 8.40
C VAL A 602 -11.42 -2.14 7.72
N PHE A 603 -10.37 -1.37 7.98
CA PHE A 603 -10.11 -0.09 7.32
C PHE A 603 -9.04 -0.32 6.25
N LEU A 604 -9.32 0.15 5.03
CA LEU A 604 -8.50 -0.03 3.83
C LEU A 604 -8.35 1.30 3.10
N SER A 605 -7.22 1.54 2.45
CA SER A 605 -7.14 2.56 1.40
C SER A 605 -7.90 2.09 0.13
N ASP A 606 -8.45 3.06 -0.59
CA ASP A 606 -8.93 2.96 -1.98
C ASP A 606 -8.22 4.07 -2.75
N GLU A 607 -7.10 3.72 -3.37
CA GLU A 607 -6.07 4.65 -3.87
C GLU A 607 -5.67 4.44 -5.35
N PRO A 608 -6.61 4.25 -6.30
CA PRO A 608 -6.23 4.12 -7.71
C PRO A 608 -5.43 5.33 -8.19
N GLY A 609 -4.58 5.10 -9.20
CA GLY A 609 -3.70 6.14 -9.74
C GLY A 609 -3.47 6.03 -11.24
N TYR A 610 -2.78 7.03 -11.79
CA TYR A 610 -2.22 7.01 -13.12
C TYR A 610 -1.01 7.95 -13.18
N TYR A 611 0.09 7.49 -13.79
CA TYR A 611 1.36 8.18 -13.80
C TYR A 611 1.91 8.25 -15.24
N GLU A 612 1.94 9.45 -15.83
CA GLU A 612 2.54 9.71 -17.14
C GLU A 612 3.98 10.21 -16.93
N ASP A 613 4.94 9.30 -17.10
CA ASP A 613 6.38 9.54 -16.93
C ASP A 613 6.82 10.88 -17.53
N GLY A 614 7.42 11.72 -16.70
CA GLY A 614 7.99 13.00 -17.11
C GLY A 614 6.95 14.09 -17.40
N SER A 615 5.66 13.86 -17.11
CA SER A 615 4.60 14.84 -17.33
C SER A 615 3.77 15.13 -16.09
N PHE A 616 2.98 14.19 -15.60
CA PHE A 616 2.09 14.38 -14.45
C PHE A 616 1.72 13.04 -13.81
N GLY A 617 1.32 13.09 -12.55
CA GLY A 617 0.66 11.95 -11.91
C GLY A 617 -0.62 12.35 -11.22
N ILE A 618 -1.46 11.35 -11.03
CA ILE A 618 -2.75 11.44 -10.39
C ILE A 618 -2.88 10.22 -9.46
N ARG A 619 -3.23 10.48 -8.21
CA ARG A 619 -3.76 9.49 -7.29
C ARG A 619 -4.92 10.11 -6.54
N ILE A 620 -5.95 9.32 -6.30
CA ILE A 620 -7.12 9.71 -5.53
C ILE A 620 -7.30 8.63 -4.49
N GLU A 621 -7.13 9.00 -3.24
CA GLU A 621 -7.16 8.04 -2.16
C GLU A 621 -8.12 8.44 -1.06
N ASN A 622 -8.91 7.47 -0.62
CA ASN A 622 -9.69 7.57 0.58
C ASN A 622 -9.48 6.34 1.44
N VAL A 623 -9.71 6.50 2.75
CA VAL A 623 -9.92 5.36 3.63
C VAL A 623 -11.38 4.97 3.57
N VAL A 624 -11.61 3.66 3.44
CA VAL A 624 -12.92 3.02 3.48
C VAL A 624 -12.95 1.96 4.57
N ARG A 625 -14.13 1.74 5.17
CA ARG A 625 -14.37 0.68 6.15
C ARG A 625 -15.31 -0.35 5.57
N THR A 626 -14.96 -1.62 5.66
CA THR A 626 -15.87 -2.72 5.30
C THR A 626 -17.02 -2.82 6.30
N VAL A 627 -18.25 -2.78 5.81
CA VAL A 627 -19.47 -2.86 6.64
C VAL A 627 -20.45 -3.88 6.05
N PRO A 628 -21.37 -4.46 6.85
CA PRO A 628 -22.45 -5.27 6.31
C PRO A 628 -23.26 -4.50 5.26
N ALA A 629 -23.66 -5.19 4.19
CA ALA A 629 -24.49 -4.62 3.13
C ALA A 629 -25.94 -5.13 3.24
N ASP A 630 -26.88 -4.20 3.13
CA ASP A 630 -28.31 -4.51 3.06
C ASP A 630 -28.67 -4.96 1.63
N VAL A 631 -28.91 -6.26 1.45
CA VAL A 631 -29.27 -6.87 0.17
C VAL A 631 -30.69 -7.44 0.20
N ALA A 632 -31.40 -7.34 -0.93
CA ALA A 632 -32.79 -7.78 -1.05
C ALA A 632 -32.96 -9.30 -0.96
N HIS A 633 -31.91 -10.06 -1.29
CA HIS A 633 -31.93 -11.52 -1.35
C HIS A 633 -30.65 -12.09 -0.75
N GLN A 634 -30.76 -13.27 -0.14
CA GLN A 634 -29.61 -14.05 0.32
C GLN A 634 -29.40 -15.25 -0.61
N PHE A 635 -28.15 -15.53 -0.94
CA PHE A 635 -27.75 -16.71 -1.70
C PHE A 635 -26.99 -17.64 -0.74
N GLU A 636 -27.44 -18.88 -0.58
CA GLU A 636 -26.76 -19.95 0.19
C GLU A 636 -26.28 -19.55 1.61
N GLY A 637 -26.93 -18.57 2.24
CA GLY A 637 -26.55 -18.08 3.58
C GLY A 637 -25.31 -17.19 3.63
N TYR A 638 -24.75 -16.78 2.47
CA TYR A 638 -23.68 -15.78 2.45
C TYR A 638 -24.18 -14.46 3.03
N GLN A 639 -23.31 -13.85 3.84
CA GLN A 639 -23.44 -12.45 4.23
C GLN A 639 -22.80 -11.58 3.14
N TYR A 640 -23.27 -10.35 3.04
CA TYR A 640 -22.78 -9.37 2.07
C TYR A 640 -22.17 -8.18 2.80
N MET A 641 -21.19 -7.57 2.17
CA MET A 641 -20.44 -6.41 2.64
C MET A 641 -20.38 -5.35 1.56
N THR A 642 -20.14 -4.11 1.99
CA THR A 642 -19.86 -2.95 1.14
C THR A 642 -18.88 -2.03 1.87
N PHE A 643 -18.55 -0.89 1.28
CA PHE A 643 -17.64 0.09 1.86
C PHE A 643 -18.40 1.30 2.42
N LYS A 644 -18.05 1.69 3.64
CA LYS A 644 -18.38 2.99 4.23
C LYS A 644 -17.21 3.94 4.00
N MET A 645 -17.48 5.09 3.39
CA MET A 645 -16.47 6.14 3.18
C MET A 645 -16.07 6.78 4.52
N ILE A 646 -14.76 6.89 4.78
CA ILE A 646 -14.19 7.42 6.04
C ILE A 646 -13.50 8.77 5.81
N SER A 647 -12.60 8.85 4.83
CA SER A 647 -11.93 10.11 4.47
C SER A 647 -12.86 11.05 3.69
N LEU A 648 -12.89 12.33 4.05
CA LEU A 648 -13.86 13.31 3.51
C LEU A 648 -13.19 14.63 3.10
N VAL A 649 -12.45 14.60 2.00
CA VAL A 649 -11.82 15.79 1.39
C VAL A 649 -12.36 16.02 -0.03
N PRO A 650 -12.71 17.25 -0.44
CA PRO A 650 -13.22 17.49 -1.80
C PRO A 650 -12.29 16.96 -2.90
N TYR A 651 -12.86 16.48 -4.00
CA TYR A 651 -12.13 16.25 -5.25
C TYR A 651 -11.87 17.58 -5.98
N GLU A 652 -11.06 17.57 -7.04
CA GLU A 652 -10.74 18.76 -7.83
C GLU A 652 -11.65 18.88 -9.06
N PRO A 653 -12.72 19.72 -9.03
CA PRO A 653 -13.72 19.71 -10.09
C PRO A 653 -13.18 20.18 -11.45
N SER A 654 -12.10 20.97 -11.46
CA SER A 654 -11.46 21.41 -12.71
C SER A 654 -10.84 20.26 -13.51
N LEU A 655 -10.43 19.18 -12.83
CA LEU A 655 -9.88 17.97 -13.43
C LEU A 655 -10.96 16.96 -13.87
N ILE A 656 -12.23 17.19 -13.56
CA ILE A 656 -13.30 16.23 -13.85
C ILE A 656 -13.93 16.51 -15.23
N ASP A 657 -14.07 15.47 -16.04
CA ASP A 657 -14.96 15.45 -17.21
C ASP A 657 -16.28 14.76 -16.85
N PHE A 658 -17.27 15.56 -16.44
CA PHE A 658 -18.60 15.07 -16.09
C PHE A 658 -19.33 14.38 -17.25
N GLY A 659 -18.89 14.56 -18.50
CA GLY A 659 -19.44 13.84 -19.66
C GLY A 659 -19.14 12.34 -19.64
N MET A 660 -18.18 11.89 -18.84
CA MET A 660 -17.81 10.47 -18.69
C MET A 660 -18.66 9.74 -17.63
N PHE A 661 -19.41 10.47 -16.81
CA PHE A 661 -20.15 9.90 -15.68
C PHE A 661 -21.43 9.23 -16.15
N ASN A 662 -21.75 8.07 -15.55
CA ASN A 662 -23.11 7.58 -15.55
C ASN A 662 -23.93 8.18 -14.39
N ASN A 663 -25.25 7.96 -14.41
CA ASN A 663 -26.16 8.54 -13.41
C ASN A 663 -25.82 8.14 -11.97
N LYS A 664 -25.43 6.88 -11.74
CA LYS A 664 -25.09 6.39 -10.39
C LYS A 664 -23.80 7.04 -9.87
N GLN A 665 -22.79 7.17 -10.72
CA GLN A 665 -21.53 7.81 -10.38
C GLN A 665 -21.73 9.31 -10.09
N LEU A 666 -22.60 10.00 -10.85
CA LEU A 666 -22.91 11.40 -10.59
C LEU A 666 -23.70 11.59 -9.29
N GLU A 667 -24.67 10.71 -9.01
CA GLU A 667 -25.39 10.68 -7.75
C GLU A 667 -24.45 10.42 -6.57
N TYR A 668 -23.51 9.48 -6.72
CA TYR A 668 -22.49 9.19 -5.72
C TYR A 668 -21.56 10.39 -5.50
N TYR A 669 -21.09 11.06 -6.55
CA TYR A 669 -20.28 12.29 -6.45
C TYR A 669 -20.98 13.37 -5.61
N ASN A 670 -22.25 13.65 -5.92
CA ASN A 670 -23.04 14.63 -5.18
C ASN A 670 -23.30 14.20 -3.73
N THR A 671 -23.50 12.90 -3.49
CA THR A 671 -23.69 12.31 -2.15
C THR A 671 -22.42 12.44 -1.32
N TYR A 672 -21.27 12.09 -1.90
CA TYR A 672 -19.95 12.29 -1.31
C TYR A 672 -19.71 13.75 -0.93
N ASN A 673 -19.91 14.67 -1.88
CA ASN A 673 -19.75 16.11 -1.62
C ASN A 673 -20.69 16.62 -0.52
N LYS A 674 -21.91 16.07 -0.42
CA LYS A 674 -22.82 16.36 0.69
C LYS A 674 -22.26 15.86 2.02
N MET A 675 -21.72 14.64 2.07
CA MET A 675 -21.07 14.11 3.28
C MET A 675 -19.91 14.99 3.74
N VAL A 676 -19.07 15.46 2.80
CA VAL A 676 -17.97 16.39 3.11
C VAL A 676 -18.52 17.67 3.76
N ARG A 677 -19.52 18.31 3.15
CA ARG A 677 -20.12 19.55 3.72
C ARG A 677 -20.71 19.32 5.11
N ASP A 678 -21.48 18.25 5.28
CA ASP A 678 -22.21 17.99 6.51
C ASP A 678 -21.27 17.60 7.67
N LYS A 679 -20.23 16.79 7.40
CA LYS A 679 -19.34 16.26 8.44
C LYS A 679 -18.19 17.21 8.76
N ILE A 680 -17.65 17.88 7.74
CA ILE A 680 -16.46 18.73 7.89
C ILE A 680 -16.84 20.20 8.08
N GLY A 681 -17.89 20.67 7.42
CA GLY A 681 -18.20 22.10 7.29
C GLY A 681 -18.48 22.86 8.59
N ASP A 682 -18.89 22.17 9.65
CA ASP A 682 -19.16 22.79 10.96
C ASP A 682 -18.14 22.38 12.04
N HIS A 683 -17.05 21.73 11.64
CA HIS A 683 -15.98 21.40 12.57
C HIS A 683 -15.28 22.68 13.09
N SER A 684 -15.11 22.80 14.40
CA SER A 684 -14.61 24.03 15.04
C SER A 684 -13.18 24.43 14.65
N MET A 685 -12.36 23.45 14.24
CA MET A 685 -10.99 23.66 13.76
C MET A 685 -10.91 23.99 12.24
N LEU A 686 -12.02 23.98 11.52
CA LEU A 686 -12.05 24.39 10.12
C LEU A 686 -12.03 25.92 10.06
N SER A 687 -11.01 26.48 9.41
CA SER A 687 -10.90 27.93 9.24
C SER A 687 -12.00 28.47 8.32
N GLU A 688 -12.30 29.77 8.40
CA GLU A 688 -13.28 30.40 7.49
C GLU A 688 -12.86 30.25 6.02
N ALA A 689 -11.56 30.40 5.73
CA ALA A 689 -11.00 30.16 4.41
C ALA A 689 -11.13 28.68 3.98
N GLY A 690 -10.82 27.75 4.89
CA GLY A 690 -11.01 26.31 4.70
C GLY A 690 -12.45 25.95 4.37
N LYS A 691 -13.42 26.51 5.10
CA LYS A 691 -14.85 26.33 4.85
C LYS A 691 -15.26 26.89 3.49
N ALA A 692 -14.85 28.11 3.16
CA ALA A 692 -15.15 28.72 1.86
C ALA A 692 -14.57 27.90 0.70
N TRP A 693 -13.32 27.47 0.81
CA TRP A 693 -12.66 26.61 -0.17
C TRP A 693 -13.40 25.28 -0.34
N MET A 694 -13.70 24.57 0.77
CA MET A 694 -14.41 23.29 0.75
C MET A 694 -15.80 23.43 0.10
N MET A 695 -16.55 24.49 0.44
CA MET A 695 -17.86 24.76 -0.16
C MET A 695 -17.75 25.02 -1.67
N SER A 696 -16.70 25.71 -2.12
CA SER A 696 -16.48 25.97 -3.56
C SER A 696 -16.19 24.70 -4.35
N LYS A 697 -15.51 23.73 -3.75
CA LYS A 697 -15.13 22.45 -4.38
C LYS A 697 -16.23 21.39 -4.32
N THR A 698 -17.23 21.57 -3.46
CA THR A 698 -18.30 20.60 -3.22
C THR A 698 -19.65 21.03 -3.78
N ALA A 699 -19.72 22.09 -4.60
CA ALA A 699 -20.98 22.51 -5.22
C ALA A 699 -21.66 21.34 -5.95
N PRO A 700 -22.99 21.14 -5.79
CA PRO A 700 -23.71 20.09 -6.52
C PRO A 700 -23.60 20.27 -8.03
N VAL A 701 -23.50 19.16 -8.75
CA VAL A 701 -23.49 19.14 -10.21
C VAL A 701 -24.82 18.58 -10.69
N GLU A 702 -25.58 19.40 -11.41
CA GLU A 702 -26.80 19.00 -12.10
C GLU A 702 -26.45 18.72 -13.57
N TYR A 703 -26.77 17.52 -14.07
CA TYR A 703 -26.66 17.22 -15.50
C TYR A 703 -28.06 17.07 -16.10
N THR A 704 -28.47 18.02 -16.94
CA THR A 704 -29.66 17.87 -17.76
C THR A 704 -29.31 17.03 -18.97
N PHE A 705 -29.83 15.81 -19.04
CA PHE A 705 -29.83 15.06 -20.29
C PHE A 705 -30.65 15.85 -21.32
N GLU A 706 -29.98 16.48 -22.28
CA GLU A 706 -30.64 16.77 -23.55
C GLU A 706 -30.96 15.42 -24.18
N LEU A 707 -32.22 14.98 -24.03
CA LEU A 707 -32.80 14.04 -24.95
C LEU A 707 -32.64 14.67 -26.32
N SER A 708 -31.62 14.24 -27.07
CA SER A 708 -31.53 14.38 -28.51
C SER A 708 -32.79 13.72 -29.07
N THR A 709 -33.89 14.47 -29.08
CA THR A 709 -34.98 14.26 -29.99
C THR A 709 -34.38 14.61 -31.34
N SER A 710 -33.76 13.62 -31.96
CA SER A 710 -33.70 13.62 -33.41
C SER A 710 -35.14 13.71 -33.86
N SER A 711 -35.57 14.94 -34.14
CA SER A 711 -36.71 15.22 -34.98
C SER A 711 -36.33 14.79 -36.41
N GLY A 712 -36.06 13.50 -36.56
CA GLY A 712 -36.26 12.83 -37.82
C GLY A 712 -37.71 13.07 -38.18
N GLN A 713 -37.93 13.80 -39.28
CA GLN A 713 -39.23 14.02 -39.88
C GLN A 713 -40.04 12.72 -39.79
N ARG A 714 -41.04 12.70 -38.90
CA ARG A 714 -42.08 11.67 -38.95
C ARG A 714 -42.84 11.91 -40.24
N THR A 715 -42.45 11.22 -41.32
CA THR A 715 -43.40 10.93 -42.39
C THR A 715 -44.52 10.12 -41.76
N ALA A 716 -45.70 10.71 -41.65
CA ALA A 716 -46.89 10.03 -41.17
C ALA A 716 -47.07 8.71 -41.94
N PRO A 717 -47.29 7.57 -41.27
CA PRO A 717 -47.63 6.36 -41.99
C PRO A 717 -48.99 6.57 -42.65
N SER A 718 -49.03 6.39 -43.98
CA SER A 718 -50.28 6.45 -44.74
C SER A 718 -51.29 5.48 -44.15
N LEU A 719 -52.50 5.97 -43.89
CA LEU A 719 -53.71 5.25 -43.41
C LEU A 719 -54.07 3.97 -44.21
N VAL A 720 -53.38 3.69 -45.31
CA VAL A 720 -53.57 2.52 -46.17
C VAL A 720 -52.96 1.24 -45.58
N ALA A 721 -51.89 1.32 -44.78
CA ALA A 721 -51.23 0.13 -44.22
C ALA A 721 -52.02 -0.52 -43.05
N ILE A 722 -52.78 0.28 -42.30
CA ILE A 722 -53.57 -0.23 -41.15
C ILE A 722 -54.84 -0.96 -41.64
N LEU A 723 -55.41 -0.56 -42.78
CA LEU A 723 -56.62 -1.20 -43.33
C LEU A 723 -56.36 -2.59 -43.92
N VAL A 724 -55.18 -2.85 -44.50
CA VAL A 724 -54.85 -4.15 -45.12
C VAL A 724 -54.64 -5.23 -44.06
N THR A 725 -54.10 -4.86 -42.90
CA THR A 725 -53.85 -5.80 -41.79
C THR A 725 -55.15 -6.25 -41.11
N MET A 726 -56.16 -5.37 -41.01
CA MET A 726 -57.46 -5.72 -40.39
C MET A 726 -58.35 -6.59 -41.29
N ILE A 727 -58.23 -6.47 -42.62
CA ILE A 727 -58.99 -7.30 -43.58
C ILE A 727 -58.39 -8.73 -43.66
N LEU A 728 -57.07 -8.87 -43.51
CA LEU A 728 -56.42 -10.18 -43.50
C LEU A 728 -56.66 -10.96 -42.19
N SER A 729 -56.82 -10.27 -41.06
CA SER A 729 -57.15 -10.92 -39.78
C SER A 729 -58.59 -11.42 -39.67
N THR A 730 -59.54 -10.85 -40.42
CA THR A 730 -60.95 -11.28 -40.42
C THR A 730 -61.25 -12.42 -41.40
N LEU A 731 -60.42 -12.62 -42.43
CA LEU A 731 -60.53 -13.75 -43.35
C LEU A 731 -59.89 -15.04 -42.84
N TYR A 732 -59.00 -14.97 -41.84
CA TYR A 732 -58.37 -16.15 -41.22
C TYR A 732 -59.25 -16.82 -40.15
N SER A 733 -60.34 -16.19 -39.72
CA SER A 733 -61.30 -16.73 -38.75
C SER A 733 -62.52 -17.42 -39.37
N LEU A 734 -62.53 -17.64 -40.69
CA LEU A 734 -63.64 -18.26 -41.43
C LEU A 734 -63.20 -19.38 -42.40
N TRP A 735 -62.05 -20.03 -42.15
CA TRP A 735 -61.65 -21.27 -42.83
C TRP A 735 -61.09 -22.30 -41.84
#